data_AF-A0AAD1F000-F1
#
_entry.id   AF-A0AAD1F000-F1
#
_cell.length_a   1.000
_cell.length_b   1.000
_cell.length_c   1.000
_cell.angle_alpha   90.00
_cell.angle_beta   90.00
_cell.angle_gamma   90.00
#
_symmetry.space_group_name_H-M   'P 1'
#
loop_
_entity.id
_entity.type
_entity.pdbx_description
1 polymer ?
#
loop_
_entity_poly.entity_id
_entity_poly.type
_entity_poly.pdbx_seq_one_letter_code
_entity_poly.pdbx_strand_id
1 'polypeptide(L)'
;MMRISILFAAALVLIACGDSGSKRTVDYSGNTSGQVFYSYPADGQTQVSVHAPVVVQFSEARNIAPANITLAGPDGPVEVDVTEADEWRSVIVTPREALAFNSEYTLSVNGVSLTGLEDGTLSFTTASAQEGPHVEQVLSDELVISRRMPFGDDQPFMDFSTIHLQFSQPLDRTTVDNTTVSLKDARGNRVAATLLVDGTRVTLDPKNDLTPGSEYTLQLDGALTSETGVAYSGENSITLIPQDSAPRETLVLEVMAADPTKECNASGVMLSPLSGDPINCVPLISKLLGDDTSAKLSGDVFAELGFIPNYPDAAPLRIRKGSVLKGESLDVLIVGELPASFDSGEVTVSFLSDASGYLSVAPYSTAHEAPRRVQLTLDLAFSTADSRANGAFTQTLLQVELVGRAIVVDGRMVIDALGVVEPDVLGLETAFGVLSFHMESYQDQVNAPEPEVDITGPGLQSWQPGDYVDRFRPGDPVVLNFDEIPNQDTIIPGTTVRLTQQGAQVPFQWRLDGASLVLTPDAPLEFGADYQVVFTDGIQDLSGNPANPRTLDFTMVDATTTSGARTPYTTTVYPGFPCAINPGSENLANGIQGQCVSAYQDDVGDLLPVPPLPANRSIEVQFSRNIDPDSMKLGSACGQGSVRVEKIDTAGNCLDVVPAHLTLETRKLTITPQQPWEDGTLYRYVLASHERAGCAGDVICSQDNMPLQTAQLLGPDADEGGPNMAIAFTGAPPSDNVLLPLRNLPKSDVNANFELEDTELKATEEPPGSGLYPSPTNAAKLAVTDVGGLVTAANIGCNINDTCPADKFTYLNGGIIADIAGWDEAEQALKVILYPPVLMTTNTSVYAQIAGLVSPNVPTEPLVMRGRYEEDESGNRTQPLIGWIRYDEEEDQLMFELTLDLLLDAPEMEAPLGLPFNLHGYPMDDLQLLGPVDFLADGRLVISLLSMADQNIDVRIGGPVATIDLQLPTGGVNLTFQSGSIKKPQ
;
A
#
# COMPACT_ATOMS: atom_id res chain seq x y z
N MET A 1 -3.83 91.38 -25.09
CA MET A 1 -3.86 91.84 -23.68
C MET A 1 -3.22 90.74 -22.85
N MET A 2 -2.28 91.12 -21.97
CA MET A 2 -1.54 90.36 -20.92
C MET A 2 -1.09 88.92 -21.23
N ARG A 3 0.18 88.60 -21.57
CA ARG A 3 1.51 88.68 -20.91
C ARG A 3 1.85 87.52 -19.94
N ILE A 4 3.04 86.94 -20.20
CA ILE A 4 4.00 86.19 -19.34
C ILE A 4 3.75 84.66 -19.30
N SER A 5 4.56 83.74 -19.87
CA SER A 5 6.02 83.46 -19.86
C SER A 5 6.53 82.73 -18.59
N ILE A 6 7.23 81.59 -18.79
CA ILE A 6 8.43 81.06 -18.10
C ILE A 6 8.36 79.76 -17.24
N LEU A 7 9.09 78.75 -17.78
CA LEU A 7 10.07 77.77 -17.26
C LEU A 7 9.76 76.65 -16.22
N PHE A 8 10.28 75.48 -16.63
CA PHE A 8 10.87 74.35 -15.87
C PHE A 8 11.71 74.74 -14.65
N ALA A 9 11.59 73.96 -13.56
CA ALA A 9 12.72 73.43 -12.79
C ALA A 9 12.26 72.33 -11.81
N ALA A 10 12.99 71.22 -11.80
CA ALA A 10 12.91 70.14 -10.83
C ALA A 10 13.52 70.54 -9.46
N ALA A 11 13.05 69.92 -8.39
CA ALA A 11 13.83 69.69 -7.17
C ALA A 11 13.30 68.44 -6.43
N LEU A 12 14.15 67.42 -6.35
CA LEU A 12 14.07 66.33 -5.40
C LEU A 12 14.04 66.88 -3.95
N VAL A 13 13.27 66.21 -3.09
CA VAL A 13 13.61 66.05 -1.68
C VAL A 13 13.46 64.57 -1.33
N LEU A 14 14.61 63.90 -1.17
CA LEU A 14 14.76 62.69 -0.36
C LEU A 14 14.52 63.06 1.11
N ILE A 15 13.65 62.32 1.79
CA ILE A 15 13.74 62.11 3.24
C ILE A 15 13.65 60.61 3.46
N ALA A 16 14.77 60.03 3.89
CA ALA A 16 14.82 58.75 4.58
C ALA A 16 14.71 59.02 6.08
N CYS A 17 13.83 58.26 6.75
CA CYS A 17 14.00 57.60 8.06
C CYS A 17 12.63 57.34 8.71
N GLY A 18 12.37 56.09 9.10
CA GLY A 18 11.46 55.77 10.19
C GLY A 18 10.33 54.81 9.85
N ASP A 19 10.64 53.51 9.92
CA ASP A 19 9.89 52.52 10.70
C ASP A 19 8.36 52.73 10.83
N SER A 20 7.61 52.10 9.93
CA SER A 20 6.29 51.48 10.17
C SER A 20 5.69 51.06 8.82
N GLY A 21 5.55 49.75 8.63
CA GLY A 21 4.96 49.13 7.45
C GLY A 21 3.47 49.44 7.32
N SER A 22 3.14 50.63 6.82
CA SER A 22 1.79 50.90 6.34
C SER A 22 1.63 50.27 4.96
N LYS A 23 1.10 49.03 4.92
CA LYS A 23 0.51 48.44 3.71
C LYS A 23 -0.48 49.46 3.15
N ARG A 24 -0.18 50.04 1.98
CA ARG A 24 -1.17 50.83 1.23
C ARG A 24 -2.23 49.84 0.72
N THR A 25 -3.38 49.78 1.37
CA THR A 25 -4.55 49.05 0.89
C THR A 25 -5.09 49.76 -0.36
N VAL A 26 -4.84 49.18 -1.53
CA VAL A 26 -5.51 49.55 -2.78
C VAL A 26 -6.92 48.94 -2.72
N ASP A 27 -7.94 49.75 -2.97
CA ASP A 27 -9.34 49.31 -2.99
C ASP A 27 -9.67 48.70 -4.37
N TYR A 28 -9.81 47.37 -4.41
CA TYR A 28 -10.15 46.61 -5.62
C TYR A 28 -11.66 46.34 -5.77
N SER A 29 -12.52 46.94 -4.94
CA SER A 29 -13.97 46.67 -4.89
C SER A 29 -14.76 46.98 -6.18
N GLY A 30 -14.13 47.57 -7.20
CA GLY A 30 -14.74 47.89 -8.49
C GLY A 30 -14.25 47.09 -9.70
N ASN A 31 -13.25 46.20 -9.57
CA ASN A 31 -12.65 45.52 -10.73
C ASN A 31 -13.37 44.21 -11.07
N THR A 32 -14.43 44.31 -11.88
CA THR A 32 -15.30 43.18 -12.27
C THR A 32 -14.97 42.58 -13.64
N SER A 33 -13.89 43.03 -14.30
CA SER A 33 -13.40 42.46 -15.56
C SER A 33 -11.96 41.95 -15.40
N GLY A 34 -11.66 40.75 -15.88
CA GLY A 34 -10.32 40.16 -15.73
C GLY A 34 -9.91 39.28 -16.90
N GLN A 35 -8.61 39.09 -17.07
CA GLN A 35 -8.05 38.12 -18.00
C GLN A 35 -7.45 36.96 -17.22
N VAL A 36 -7.80 35.74 -17.60
CA VAL A 36 -7.19 34.53 -17.04
C VAL A 36 -5.86 34.29 -17.75
N PHE A 37 -4.81 34.02 -16.99
CA PHE A 37 -3.49 33.68 -17.53
C PHE A 37 -3.21 32.19 -17.39
N TYR A 38 -3.67 31.58 -16.29
CA TYR A 38 -3.36 30.20 -15.96
C TYR A 38 -4.53 29.55 -15.23
N SER A 39 -4.68 28.25 -15.42
CA SER A 39 -5.50 27.39 -14.59
C SER A 39 -4.79 26.06 -14.34
N TYR A 40 -5.10 25.46 -13.20
CA TYR A 40 -4.81 24.08 -12.88
C TYR A 40 -6.07 23.45 -12.30
N PRO A 41 -6.53 22.29 -12.78
CA PRO A 41 -6.14 21.67 -14.03
C PRO A 41 -6.33 22.62 -15.25
N ALA A 42 -5.70 22.29 -16.38
CA ALA A 42 -6.00 22.96 -17.64
C ALA A 42 -7.41 22.60 -18.14
N ASP A 43 -8.01 23.45 -18.98
CA ASP A 43 -9.35 23.18 -19.53
C ASP A 43 -9.34 21.91 -20.39
N GLY A 44 -10.27 21.01 -20.12
CA GLY A 44 -10.34 19.68 -20.71
C GLY A 44 -9.24 18.71 -20.26
N GLN A 45 -8.46 19.04 -19.22
CA GLN A 45 -7.44 18.12 -18.71
C GLN A 45 -8.09 16.85 -18.15
N THR A 46 -7.58 15.70 -18.56
CA THR A 46 -8.01 14.38 -18.08
C THR A 46 -6.97 13.81 -17.13
N GLN A 47 -7.36 12.79 -16.35
CA GLN A 47 -6.46 12.08 -15.44
C GLN A 47 -5.91 13.01 -14.34
N VAL A 48 -6.76 13.92 -13.87
CA VAL A 48 -6.48 14.79 -12.72
C VAL A 48 -6.65 13.98 -11.43
N SER A 49 -5.71 14.08 -10.49
CA SER A 49 -5.89 13.44 -9.17
C SER A 49 -7.21 13.86 -8.53
N VAL A 50 -7.86 12.93 -7.81
CA VAL A 50 -9.07 13.22 -7.05
C VAL A 50 -8.83 14.17 -5.87
N HIS A 51 -7.57 14.40 -5.50
CA HIS A 51 -7.15 15.33 -4.45
C HIS A 51 -6.61 16.66 -5.00
N ALA A 52 -6.64 16.87 -6.33
CA ALA A 52 -6.09 18.07 -6.93
C ALA A 52 -6.91 19.33 -6.57
N PRO A 53 -6.25 20.44 -6.16
CA PRO A 53 -6.92 21.73 -6.06
C PRO A 53 -7.21 22.27 -7.47
N VAL A 54 -8.20 23.15 -7.57
CA VAL A 54 -8.48 23.93 -8.78
C VAL A 54 -7.99 25.36 -8.60
N VAL A 55 -6.97 25.76 -9.35
CA VAL A 55 -6.35 27.08 -9.32
C VAL A 55 -6.75 27.86 -10.57
N VAL A 56 -7.13 29.14 -10.40
CA VAL A 56 -7.31 30.10 -11.49
C VAL A 56 -6.49 31.35 -11.17
N GLN A 57 -5.57 31.70 -12.06
CA GLN A 57 -4.75 32.89 -11.91
C GLN A 57 -5.11 33.95 -12.97
N PHE A 58 -5.22 35.18 -12.48
CA PHE A 58 -5.60 36.37 -13.24
C PHE A 58 -4.40 37.28 -13.54
N SER A 59 -4.55 38.09 -14.58
CA SER A 59 -3.55 39.08 -14.99
C SER A 59 -3.26 40.15 -13.93
N GLU A 60 -4.19 40.37 -13.00
CA GLU A 60 -4.16 41.42 -11.98
C GLU A 60 -5.06 41.01 -10.81
N ALA A 61 -4.88 41.63 -9.64
CA ALA A 61 -5.64 41.33 -8.43
C ALA A 61 -7.16 41.48 -8.63
N ARG A 62 -7.95 40.54 -8.11
CA ARG A 62 -9.42 40.54 -8.21
C ARG A 62 -10.06 40.37 -6.84
N ASN A 63 -11.24 40.95 -6.67
CA ASN A 63 -12.09 40.70 -5.51
C ASN A 63 -13.30 39.90 -5.98
N ILE A 64 -13.18 38.57 -5.96
CA ILE A 64 -14.25 37.66 -6.33
C ILE A 64 -14.83 37.11 -5.02
N ALA A 65 -16.11 37.35 -4.77
CA ALA A 65 -16.75 36.77 -3.60
C ALA A 65 -16.70 35.24 -3.69
N PRO A 66 -16.31 34.50 -2.64
CA PRO A 66 -16.26 33.03 -2.67
C PRO A 66 -17.56 32.37 -3.15
N ALA A 67 -18.71 32.97 -2.84
CA ALA A 67 -20.04 32.51 -3.29
C ALA A 67 -20.24 32.54 -4.82
N ASN A 68 -19.36 33.21 -5.57
CA ASN A 68 -19.39 33.23 -7.03
C ASN A 68 -18.54 32.12 -7.66
N ILE A 69 -17.78 31.36 -6.85
CA ILE A 69 -16.89 30.30 -7.30
C ILE A 69 -17.52 28.99 -6.88
N THR A 70 -17.89 28.18 -7.86
CA THR A 70 -18.59 26.92 -7.61
C THR A 70 -17.94 25.81 -8.42
N LEU A 71 -17.72 24.66 -7.76
CA LEU A 71 -17.32 23.43 -8.42
C LEU A 71 -18.54 22.50 -8.48
N ALA A 72 -18.84 21.95 -9.65
CA ALA A 72 -19.90 20.97 -9.84
C ALA A 72 -19.31 19.68 -10.41
N GLY A 73 -19.77 18.54 -9.90
CA GLY A 73 -19.40 17.20 -10.34
C GLY A 73 -20.60 16.37 -10.80
N PRO A 74 -20.44 15.05 -10.94
CA PRO A 74 -21.49 14.15 -11.45
C PRO A 74 -22.75 14.14 -10.57
N ASP A 75 -22.60 14.30 -9.25
CA ASP A 75 -23.70 14.26 -8.28
C ASP A 75 -24.21 15.65 -7.86
N GLY A 76 -23.72 16.72 -8.50
CA GLY A 76 -24.10 18.10 -8.21
C GLY A 76 -22.97 18.95 -7.61
N PRO A 77 -23.29 20.00 -6.83
CA PRO A 77 -22.29 20.90 -6.25
C PRO A 77 -21.33 20.19 -5.29
N VAL A 78 -20.04 20.54 -5.36
CA VAL A 78 -18.99 20.04 -4.47
C VAL A 78 -18.74 21.07 -3.36
N GLU A 79 -18.60 20.61 -2.12
CA GLU A 79 -18.17 21.43 -1.00
C GLU A 79 -16.67 21.74 -1.13
N VAL A 80 -16.34 23.03 -1.17
CA VAL A 80 -14.97 23.50 -1.41
C VAL A 80 -14.61 24.61 -0.44
N ASP A 81 -13.32 24.70 -0.11
CA ASP A 81 -12.72 25.87 0.52
C ASP A 81 -12.05 26.73 -0.56
N VAL A 82 -12.21 28.05 -0.44
CA VAL A 82 -11.69 29.01 -1.42
C VAL A 82 -10.70 29.92 -0.73
N THR A 83 -9.45 29.88 -1.18
CA THR A 83 -8.35 30.72 -0.71
C THR A 83 -7.73 31.51 -1.87
N GLU A 84 -6.82 32.42 -1.55
CA GLU A 84 -6.20 33.29 -2.54
C GLU A 84 -4.69 33.41 -2.30
N ALA A 85 -3.94 33.56 -3.40
CA ALA A 85 -2.50 33.76 -3.39
C ALA A 85 -2.07 34.88 -4.37
N ASP A 86 -0.76 35.18 -4.41
CA ASP A 86 -0.14 36.19 -5.29
C ASP A 86 -0.84 37.56 -5.23
N GLU A 87 -1.08 38.07 -4.01
CA GLU A 87 -1.79 39.34 -3.79
C GLU A 87 -3.16 39.41 -4.51
N TRP A 88 -4.01 38.39 -4.29
CA TRP A 88 -5.38 38.28 -4.85
C TRP A 88 -5.41 38.03 -6.36
N ARG A 89 -4.30 37.54 -6.94
CA ARG A 89 -4.22 37.19 -8.36
C ARG A 89 -4.50 35.72 -8.63
N SER A 90 -4.32 34.84 -7.66
CA SER A 90 -4.64 33.43 -7.77
C SER A 90 -5.79 33.11 -6.83
N VAL A 91 -6.78 32.37 -7.33
CA VAL A 91 -7.83 31.77 -6.51
C VAL A 91 -7.62 30.26 -6.52
N ILE A 92 -7.62 29.66 -5.35
CA ILE A 92 -7.43 28.23 -5.11
C ILE A 92 -8.73 27.68 -4.54
N VAL A 93 -9.24 26.64 -5.17
CA VAL A 93 -10.48 25.94 -4.80
C VAL A 93 -10.09 24.52 -4.41
N THR A 94 -10.16 24.23 -3.11
CA THR A 94 -9.77 22.93 -2.56
C THR A 94 -11.04 22.16 -2.20
N PRO A 95 -11.31 21.00 -2.85
CA PRO A 95 -12.37 20.09 -2.41
C PRO A 95 -12.15 19.67 -0.95
N ARG A 96 -13.21 19.67 -0.13
CA ARG A 96 -13.13 19.21 1.26
C ARG A 96 -13.01 17.69 1.40
N GLU A 97 -13.50 16.99 0.39
CA GLU A 97 -13.46 15.53 0.27
C GLU A 97 -12.82 15.20 -1.08
N ALA A 98 -12.24 14.01 -1.19
CA ALA A 98 -11.74 13.51 -2.47
C ALA A 98 -12.86 13.54 -3.53
N LEU A 99 -12.51 13.94 -4.74
CA LEU A 99 -13.42 13.89 -5.88
C LEU A 99 -13.70 12.42 -6.27
N ALA A 100 -14.80 12.18 -6.98
CA ALA A 100 -15.09 10.86 -7.53
C ALA A 100 -14.10 10.54 -8.67
N PHE A 101 -13.67 9.28 -8.76
CA PHE A 101 -12.84 8.79 -9.87
C PHE A 101 -13.58 8.83 -11.21
N ASN A 102 -12.83 8.87 -12.31
CA ASN A 102 -13.36 8.79 -13.69
C ASN A 102 -14.52 9.76 -14.00
N SER A 103 -14.53 10.93 -13.37
CA SER A 103 -15.68 11.83 -13.34
C SER A 103 -15.34 13.21 -13.89
N GLU A 104 -16.30 13.82 -14.60
CA GLU A 104 -16.18 15.18 -15.13
C GLU A 104 -16.60 16.21 -14.08
N TYR A 105 -15.79 17.26 -13.93
CA TYR A 105 -16.04 18.38 -13.05
C TYR A 105 -15.96 19.70 -13.82
N THR A 106 -16.79 20.66 -13.43
CA THR A 106 -16.81 22.00 -14.00
C THR A 106 -16.71 23.05 -12.90
N LEU A 107 -15.65 23.86 -12.96
CA LEU A 107 -15.53 25.09 -12.18
C LEU A 107 -16.27 26.21 -12.91
N SER A 108 -17.08 26.99 -12.18
CA SER A 108 -17.72 28.21 -12.68
C SER A 108 -17.31 29.42 -11.85
N VAL A 109 -16.89 30.50 -12.52
CA VAL A 109 -16.55 31.78 -11.89
C VAL A 109 -17.55 32.84 -12.33
N ASN A 110 -18.50 33.14 -11.45
CA ASN A 110 -19.66 33.99 -11.72
C ASN A 110 -19.46 35.45 -11.29
N GLY A 111 -20.34 36.33 -11.77
CA GLY A 111 -20.39 37.74 -11.31
C GLY A 111 -19.22 38.63 -11.76
N VAL A 112 -18.33 38.10 -12.61
CA VAL A 112 -17.20 38.81 -13.23
C VAL A 112 -17.17 38.54 -14.74
N SER A 113 -16.75 39.52 -15.52
CA SER A 113 -16.51 39.36 -16.96
C SER A 113 -15.09 38.85 -17.17
N LEU A 114 -14.93 37.56 -17.47
CA LEU A 114 -13.63 36.94 -17.71
C LEU A 114 -13.32 36.86 -19.21
N THR A 115 -12.13 37.30 -19.59
CA THR A 115 -11.53 37.00 -20.89
C THR A 115 -10.63 35.78 -20.71
N GLY A 116 -10.80 34.75 -21.55
CA GLY A 116 -9.95 33.56 -21.55
C GLY A 116 -10.64 32.27 -21.12
N LEU A 117 -11.75 32.34 -20.39
CA LEU A 117 -12.62 31.20 -20.10
C LEU A 117 -13.96 31.37 -20.84
N GLU A 118 -14.37 30.35 -21.60
CA GLU A 118 -15.66 30.36 -22.29
C GLU A 118 -16.78 30.28 -21.24
N ASP A 119 -17.72 31.24 -21.31
CA ASP A 119 -18.80 31.42 -20.33
C ASP A 119 -18.38 31.50 -18.84
N GLY A 120 -17.08 31.76 -18.58
CA GLY A 120 -16.53 31.79 -17.22
C GLY A 120 -16.37 30.40 -16.60
N THR A 121 -16.26 29.35 -17.42
CA THR A 121 -16.18 27.95 -16.97
C THR A 121 -14.87 27.28 -17.39
N LEU A 122 -14.49 26.24 -16.64
CA LEU A 122 -13.33 25.37 -16.86
C LEU A 122 -13.77 23.94 -16.50
N SER A 123 -13.47 22.95 -17.34
CA SER A 123 -13.82 21.55 -17.06
C SER A 123 -12.59 20.63 -17.05
N PHE A 124 -12.66 19.55 -16.29
CA PHE A 124 -11.62 18.51 -16.23
C PHE A 124 -12.21 17.14 -15.86
N THR A 125 -11.44 16.08 -16.07
CA THR A 125 -11.83 14.70 -15.71
C THR A 125 -10.81 14.10 -14.76
N THR A 126 -11.30 13.52 -13.66
CA THR A 126 -10.46 12.86 -12.65
C THR A 126 -9.88 11.54 -13.15
N ALA A 127 -8.79 11.10 -12.52
CA ALA A 127 -8.11 9.84 -12.81
C ALA A 127 -8.90 8.61 -12.33
N SER A 128 -8.45 7.44 -12.74
CA SER A 128 -8.93 6.15 -12.22
C SER A 128 -8.28 5.85 -10.87
N ALA A 129 -8.98 5.10 -10.02
CA ALA A 129 -8.45 4.62 -8.75
C ALA A 129 -7.30 3.62 -8.98
N GLN A 130 -6.32 3.62 -8.08
CA GLN A 130 -5.26 2.60 -8.10
C GLN A 130 -5.74 1.26 -7.53
N GLU A 131 -6.63 1.30 -6.53
CA GLU A 131 -7.20 0.13 -5.87
C GLU A 131 -8.71 0.33 -5.63
N GLY A 132 -9.39 -0.71 -5.12
CA GLY A 132 -10.82 -0.67 -4.81
C GLY A 132 -11.68 -1.34 -5.89
N PRO A 133 -12.97 -1.02 -6.02
CA PRO A 133 -13.87 -1.63 -7.00
C PRO A 133 -13.37 -1.46 -8.45
N HIS A 134 -13.51 -2.51 -9.27
CA HIS A 134 -12.93 -2.53 -10.62
C HIS A 134 -13.44 -1.38 -11.51
N VAL A 135 -14.71 -0.96 -11.38
CA VAL A 135 -15.26 0.14 -12.19
C VAL A 135 -14.56 1.49 -11.93
N GLU A 136 -13.94 1.67 -10.77
CA GLU A 136 -13.20 2.89 -10.44
C GLU A 136 -11.76 2.82 -10.99
N GLN A 137 -11.22 1.62 -11.18
CA GLN A 137 -9.88 1.38 -11.72
C GLN A 137 -9.80 1.42 -13.26
N VAL A 138 -10.94 1.45 -13.96
CA VAL A 138 -10.96 1.38 -15.44
C VAL A 138 -11.73 2.53 -16.08
N LEU A 139 -11.21 3.01 -17.22
CA LEU A 139 -11.86 4.03 -18.06
C LEU A 139 -12.79 3.42 -19.13
N SER A 140 -12.56 2.15 -19.49
CA SER A 140 -13.30 1.44 -20.54
C SER A 140 -13.20 -0.07 -20.35
N ASP A 141 -14.23 -0.81 -20.78
CA ASP A 141 -14.24 -2.29 -20.81
C ASP A 141 -13.22 -2.88 -21.81
N GLU A 142 -12.84 -2.10 -22.83
CA GLU A 142 -11.79 -2.47 -23.79
C GLU A 142 -10.42 -2.01 -23.30
N LEU A 143 -9.38 -2.83 -23.46
CA LEU A 143 -7.99 -2.40 -23.26
C LEU A 143 -7.48 -1.66 -24.52
N VAL A 144 -7.36 -0.35 -24.40
CA VAL A 144 -6.92 0.58 -25.47
C VAL A 144 -6.04 1.67 -24.89
N ILE A 145 -5.34 2.42 -25.75
CA ILE A 145 -4.66 3.66 -25.32
C ILE A 145 -5.73 4.74 -25.09
N SER A 146 -5.82 5.27 -23.87
CA SER A 146 -6.71 6.37 -23.49
C SER A 146 -6.06 7.74 -23.71
N ARG A 147 -4.75 7.85 -23.45
CA ARG A 147 -3.97 9.08 -23.62
C ARG A 147 -2.56 8.77 -24.11
N ARG A 148 -2.00 9.70 -24.88
CA ARG A 148 -0.62 9.62 -25.37
C ARG A 148 0.03 11.00 -25.30
N MET A 149 1.29 11.07 -24.89
CA MET A 149 2.08 12.31 -24.80
C MET A 149 3.54 12.08 -25.24
N PRO A 150 4.23 13.09 -25.82
CA PRO A 150 3.70 14.35 -26.32
C PRO A 150 3.06 14.17 -27.71
N PHE A 151 1.87 14.72 -27.89
CA PHE A 151 1.17 14.74 -29.18
C PHE A 151 0.25 15.95 -29.28
N GLY A 152 0.20 16.57 -30.46
CA GLY A 152 -0.62 17.75 -30.72
C GLY A 152 0.22 18.92 -31.21
N ASP A 153 -0.45 20.03 -31.52
CA ASP A 153 0.21 21.25 -32.00
C ASP A 153 0.93 22.01 -30.87
N ASP A 154 0.42 21.91 -29.63
CA ASP A 154 0.99 22.52 -28.43
C ASP A 154 2.05 21.63 -27.75
N GLN A 155 2.14 20.35 -28.16
CA GLN A 155 3.11 19.36 -27.69
C GLN A 155 3.65 18.54 -28.88
N PRO A 156 4.39 19.18 -29.81
CA PRO A 156 4.88 18.51 -31.02
C PRO A 156 5.91 17.43 -30.70
N PHE A 157 5.78 16.23 -31.29
CA PHE A 157 6.77 15.17 -31.12
C PHE A 157 8.14 15.57 -31.68
N MET A 158 9.15 15.66 -30.82
CA MET A 158 10.53 16.06 -31.13
C MET A 158 11.47 14.86 -31.25
N ASP A 159 12.65 15.08 -31.79
CA ASP A 159 13.74 14.11 -31.87
C ASP A 159 14.17 13.52 -30.52
N PHE A 160 14.10 14.28 -29.43
CA PHE A 160 14.41 13.77 -28.09
C PHE A 160 13.20 13.24 -27.30
N SER A 161 11.99 13.26 -27.88
CA SER A 161 10.77 13.01 -27.10
C SER A 161 10.71 11.60 -26.51
N THR A 162 10.44 11.54 -25.22
CA THR A 162 9.94 10.35 -24.52
C THR A 162 8.48 10.12 -24.87
N ILE A 163 8.09 8.88 -25.13
CA ILE A 163 6.71 8.52 -25.47
C ILE A 163 6.02 8.00 -24.21
N HIS A 164 5.00 8.71 -23.75
CA HIS A 164 4.15 8.30 -22.64
C HIS A 164 2.81 7.81 -23.17
N LEU A 165 2.40 6.63 -22.74
CA LEU A 165 1.12 6.00 -23.05
C LEU A 165 0.36 5.77 -21.74
N GLN A 166 -0.93 6.03 -21.77
CA GLN A 166 -1.86 5.64 -20.72
C GLN A 166 -2.91 4.73 -21.34
N PHE A 167 -3.16 3.61 -20.68
CA PHE A 167 -4.14 2.63 -21.08
C PHE A 167 -5.45 2.84 -20.32
N SER A 168 -6.53 2.29 -20.85
CA SER A 168 -7.86 2.35 -20.24
C SER A 168 -8.01 1.45 -19.00
N GLN A 169 -7.07 0.53 -18.75
CA GLN A 169 -7.06 -0.41 -17.63
C GLN A 169 -5.61 -0.67 -17.18
N PRO A 170 -5.38 -1.06 -15.91
CA PRO A 170 -4.09 -1.53 -15.44
C PRO A 170 -3.58 -2.70 -16.28
N LEU A 171 -2.30 -2.67 -16.65
CA LEU A 171 -1.67 -3.69 -17.50
C LEU A 171 -1.13 -4.84 -16.66
N ASP A 172 -1.30 -6.07 -17.15
CA ASP A 172 -0.52 -7.20 -16.66
C ASP A 172 0.94 -6.98 -17.09
N ARG A 173 1.77 -6.60 -16.11
CA ARG A 173 3.19 -6.28 -16.30
C ARG A 173 3.97 -7.44 -16.92
N THR A 174 3.56 -8.69 -16.71
CA THR A 174 4.23 -9.87 -17.29
C THR A 174 4.12 -9.92 -18.82
N THR A 175 3.11 -9.23 -19.37
CA THR A 175 2.89 -9.13 -20.83
C THR A 175 3.56 -7.91 -21.46
N VAL A 176 4.09 -6.99 -20.64
CA VAL A 176 4.72 -5.75 -21.11
C VAL A 176 6.22 -5.96 -21.21
N ASP A 177 6.68 -6.16 -22.43
CA ASP A 177 8.10 -6.29 -22.71
C ASP A 177 8.47 -5.58 -24.00
N ASN A 178 9.73 -5.77 -24.37
CA ASN A 178 10.25 -5.15 -25.56
C ASN A 178 9.57 -5.73 -26.83
N THR A 179 9.03 -6.95 -26.83
CA THR A 179 8.35 -7.53 -27.99
C THR A 179 6.92 -7.01 -28.14
N THR A 180 6.25 -6.70 -27.04
CA THR A 180 4.86 -6.20 -27.03
C THR A 180 4.75 -4.69 -27.12
N VAL A 181 5.76 -3.94 -26.67
CA VAL A 181 5.88 -2.48 -26.87
C VAL A 181 7.23 -2.15 -27.50
N SER A 182 7.23 -1.64 -28.73
CA SER A 182 8.49 -1.32 -29.43
C SER A 182 8.40 -0.11 -30.35
N LEU A 183 9.50 0.64 -30.45
CA LEU A 183 9.69 1.66 -31.47
C LEU A 183 10.54 1.09 -32.60
N LYS A 184 10.13 1.29 -33.85
CA LYS A 184 10.84 0.85 -35.05
C LYS A 184 11.21 2.03 -35.95
N ASP A 185 12.38 1.96 -36.58
CA ASP A 185 12.81 2.90 -37.61
C ASP A 185 12.10 2.64 -38.95
N ALA A 186 12.29 3.53 -39.92
CA ALA A 186 11.74 3.40 -41.28
C ALA A 186 12.16 2.12 -42.04
N ARG A 187 13.16 1.37 -41.56
CA ARG A 187 13.61 0.09 -42.13
C ARG A 187 13.01 -1.11 -41.40
N GLY A 188 12.19 -0.88 -40.35
CA GLY A 188 11.62 -1.89 -39.49
C GLY A 188 12.57 -2.41 -38.42
N ASN A 189 13.75 -1.79 -38.24
CA ASN A 189 14.66 -2.16 -37.15
C ASN A 189 14.16 -1.56 -35.85
N ARG A 190 14.33 -2.30 -34.75
CA ARG A 190 14.02 -1.81 -33.42
C ARG A 190 14.96 -0.66 -33.02
N VAL A 191 14.39 0.40 -32.46
CA VAL A 191 15.09 1.47 -31.75
C VAL A 191 15.29 1.05 -30.29
N ALA A 192 16.51 1.19 -29.77
CA ALA A 192 16.79 0.93 -28.36
C ALA A 192 16.14 2.01 -27.49
N ALA A 193 15.35 1.59 -26.51
CA ALA A 193 14.63 2.47 -25.60
C ALA A 193 14.52 1.82 -24.22
N THR A 194 14.46 2.64 -23.16
CA THR A 194 14.05 2.22 -21.83
C THR A 194 12.52 2.12 -21.81
N LEU A 195 11.97 1.03 -21.27
CA LEU A 195 10.52 0.77 -21.19
C LEU A 195 10.10 0.66 -19.73
N LEU A 196 9.37 1.65 -19.20
CA LEU A 196 8.85 1.66 -17.83
C LEU A 196 7.35 1.34 -17.86
N VAL A 197 6.86 0.59 -16.88
CA VAL A 197 5.44 0.24 -16.74
C VAL A 197 5.01 0.26 -15.28
N ASP A 198 3.87 0.91 -15.03
CA ASP A 198 3.21 0.94 -13.73
C ASP A 198 1.70 1.21 -13.89
N GLY A 199 0.86 0.33 -13.36
CA GLY A 199 -0.60 0.38 -13.51
C GLY A 199 -1.03 0.56 -14.97
N THR A 200 -1.68 1.70 -15.26
CA THR A 200 -2.14 2.08 -16.60
C THR A 200 -1.07 2.76 -17.46
N ARG A 201 0.11 3.04 -16.91
CA ARG A 201 1.11 3.93 -17.50
C ARG A 201 2.27 3.14 -18.11
N VAL A 202 2.63 3.48 -19.33
CA VAL A 202 3.83 2.99 -20.02
C VAL A 202 4.65 4.17 -20.54
N THR A 203 5.94 4.20 -20.20
CA THR A 203 6.90 5.17 -20.75
C THR A 203 7.90 4.43 -21.63
N LEU A 204 8.14 4.96 -22.84
CA LEU A 204 9.15 4.49 -23.77
C LEU A 204 10.11 5.64 -24.13
N ASP A 205 11.33 5.58 -23.59
CA ASP A 205 12.36 6.61 -23.73
C ASP A 205 13.50 6.15 -24.65
N PRO A 206 13.63 6.68 -25.89
CA PRO A 206 14.72 6.33 -26.80
C PRO A 206 16.10 6.65 -26.21
N LYS A 207 17.03 5.67 -26.24
CA LYS A 207 18.39 5.85 -25.68
C LYS A 207 19.23 6.91 -26.40
N ASN A 208 18.82 7.30 -27.61
CA ASN A 208 19.46 8.34 -28.41
C ASN A 208 18.36 9.14 -29.10
N ASP A 209 18.62 10.43 -29.30
CA ASP A 209 17.78 11.31 -30.11
C ASP A 209 17.48 10.65 -31.47
N LEU A 210 16.20 10.65 -31.82
CA LEU A 210 15.69 10.18 -33.10
C LEU A 210 16.17 11.10 -34.23
N THR A 211 16.13 10.63 -35.47
CA THR A 211 16.52 11.46 -36.62
C THR A 211 15.34 12.32 -37.08
N PRO A 212 15.43 13.66 -37.03
CA PRO A 212 14.34 14.54 -37.45
C PRO A 212 13.84 14.25 -38.87
N GLY A 213 12.52 14.30 -39.06
CA GLY A 213 11.84 14.06 -40.34
C GLY A 213 11.87 12.61 -40.84
N SER A 214 12.53 11.69 -40.13
CA SER A 214 12.48 10.27 -40.45
C SER A 214 11.21 9.62 -39.90
N GLU A 215 10.69 8.61 -40.58
CA GLU A 215 9.51 7.88 -40.11
C GLU A 215 9.92 6.85 -39.05
N TYR A 216 9.19 6.84 -37.94
CA TYR A 216 9.24 5.81 -36.90
C TYR A 216 7.85 5.22 -36.70
N THR A 217 7.80 4.01 -36.16
CA THR A 217 6.54 3.32 -35.86
C THR A 217 6.59 2.79 -34.44
N LEU A 218 5.70 3.30 -33.58
CA LEU A 218 5.38 2.67 -32.30
C LEU A 218 4.46 1.47 -32.60
N GLN A 219 4.90 0.28 -32.23
CA GLN A 219 4.19 -0.96 -32.42
C GLN A 219 3.77 -1.55 -31.07
N LEU A 220 2.49 -1.89 -30.98
CA LEU A 220 1.87 -2.57 -29.84
C LEU A 220 1.38 -3.94 -30.30
N ASP A 221 1.72 -4.99 -29.57
CA ASP A 221 1.28 -6.35 -29.89
C ASP A 221 -0.05 -6.69 -29.20
N GLY A 222 -0.83 -7.59 -29.81
CA GLY A 222 -2.10 -8.07 -29.23
C GLY A 222 -1.94 -9.01 -28.04
N ALA A 223 -0.70 -9.43 -27.71
CA ALA A 223 -0.39 -10.20 -26.50
C ALA A 223 -0.43 -9.36 -25.21
N LEU A 224 -0.49 -8.01 -25.31
CA LEU A 224 -0.73 -7.15 -24.16
C LEU A 224 -2.09 -7.47 -23.53
N THR A 225 -2.12 -7.64 -22.22
CA THR A 225 -3.36 -7.84 -21.46
C THR A 225 -3.46 -6.91 -20.27
N SER A 226 -4.69 -6.67 -19.80
CA SER A 226 -4.93 -6.07 -18.49
C SER A 226 -4.65 -7.09 -17.38
N GLU A 227 -4.55 -6.63 -16.14
CA GLU A 227 -4.47 -7.52 -14.96
C GLU A 227 -5.68 -8.46 -14.86
N THR A 228 -6.82 -8.06 -15.44
CA THR A 228 -8.04 -8.88 -15.51
C THR A 228 -8.12 -9.78 -16.74
N GLY A 229 -7.08 -9.82 -17.57
CA GLY A 229 -6.96 -10.69 -18.73
C GLY A 229 -7.64 -10.18 -20.00
N VAL A 230 -8.04 -8.90 -20.05
CA VAL A 230 -8.60 -8.27 -21.26
C VAL A 230 -7.48 -7.98 -22.25
N ALA A 231 -7.55 -8.54 -23.46
CA ALA A 231 -6.52 -8.35 -24.48
C ALA A 231 -6.58 -6.95 -25.13
N TYR A 232 -5.41 -6.41 -25.49
CA TYR A 232 -5.31 -5.13 -26.19
C TYR A 232 -6.00 -5.20 -27.55
N SER A 233 -6.87 -4.22 -27.81
CA SER A 233 -7.72 -4.18 -29.02
C SER A 233 -7.60 -2.87 -29.80
N GLY A 234 -6.72 -1.96 -29.37
CA GLY A 234 -6.52 -0.65 -30.00
C GLY A 234 -5.63 -0.65 -31.25
N GLU A 235 -5.21 0.55 -31.66
CA GLU A 235 -4.31 0.75 -32.80
C GLU A 235 -2.92 0.16 -32.52
N ASN A 236 -2.56 -0.90 -33.26
CA ASN A 236 -1.32 -1.65 -33.04
C ASN A 236 -0.07 -1.05 -33.72
N SER A 237 -0.22 0.04 -34.48
CA SER A 237 0.86 0.64 -35.27
C SER A 237 0.62 2.13 -35.44
N ILE A 238 1.41 2.94 -34.74
CA ILE A 238 1.30 4.41 -34.73
C ILE A 238 2.54 5.00 -35.40
N THR A 239 2.34 5.78 -36.47
CA THR A 239 3.43 6.48 -37.16
C THR A 239 3.83 7.75 -36.42
N LEU A 240 5.13 7.93 -36.23
CA LEU A 240 5.77 9.07 -35.55
C LEU A 240 6.80 9.71 -36.47
N ILE A 241 6.80 11.05 -36.54
CA ILE A 241 7.79 11.82 -37.29
C ILE A 241 8.34 12.92 -36.37
N PRO A 242 9.53 12.73 -35.80
CA PRO A 242 10.13 13.71 -34.89
C PRO A 242 10.50 15.01 -35.63
N GLN A 243 10.27 16.14 -34.99
CA GLN A 243 10.75 17.45 -35.43
C GLN A 243 12.16 17.74 -34.91
N ASP A 244 12.86 18.70 -35.55
CA ASP A 244 14.26 19.03 -35.25
C ASP A 244 14.39 20.07 -34.15
N SER A 245 14.61 19.67 -32.90
CA SER A 245 14.70 20.61 -31.78
C SER A 245 15.96 21.49 -31.76
N ALA A 246 16.90 21.33 -32.70
CA ALA A 246 18.13 22.11 -32.74
C ALA A 246 17.95 23.56 -33.28
N PRO A 247 18.81 24.51 -32.88
CA PRO A 247 19.79 24.41 -31.79
C PRO A 247 19.11 24.45 -30.41
N ARG A 248 19.75 23.80 -29.43
CA ARG A 248 19.34 23.78 -28.03
C ARG A 248 20.38 24.51 -27.19
N GLU A 249 19.91 25.15 -26.13
CA GLU A 249 20.78 25.76 -25.11
C GLU A 249 20.52 25.07 -23.77
N THR A 250 21.57 24.89 -22.97
CA THR A 250 21.42 24.40 -21.59
C THR A 250 21.04 25.57 -20.69
N LEU A 251 19.92 25.42 -20.00
CA LEU A 251 19.40 26.32 -18.99
C LEU A 251 19.54 25.62 -17.63
N VAL A 252 20.41 26.15 -16.77
CA VAL A 252 20.57 25.70 -15.39
C VAL A 252 19.52 26.41 -14.53
N LEU A 253 18.67 25.61 -13.89
CA LEU A 253 17.55 26.02 -13.05
C LEU A 253 17.79 25.56 -11.61
N GLU A 254 17.77 26.49 -10.66
CA GLU A 254 17.85 26.20 -9.23
C GLU A 254 16.45 25.86 -8.70
N VAL A 255 16.28 24.67 -8.14
CA VAL A 255 15.13 24.28 -7.30
C VAL A 255 15.45 24.76 -5.88
N MET A 256 14.86 25.90 -5.51
CA MET A 256 15.18 26.57 -4.25
C MET A 256 14.38 25.99 -3.08
N ALA A 257 15.02 25.75 -1.94
CA ALA A 257 14.29 25.47 -0.71
C ALA A 257 13.39 26.66 -0.31
N ALA A 258 12.19 26.39 0.22
CA ALA A 258 11.25 27.43 0.68
C ALA A 258 11.89 28.42 1.68
N ASP A 259 12.77 27.90 2.54
CA ASP A 259 13.70 28.64 3.37
C ASP A 259 14.88 27.70 3.69
N PRO A 260 16.15 28.18 3.65
CA PRO A 260 17.32 27.34 3.90
C PRO A 260 17.47 26.89 5.37
N THR A 261 16.70 27.47 6.29
CA THR A 261 16.85 27.22 7.74
C THR A 261 15.56 26.86 8.46
N LYS A 262 14.41 27.11 7.84
CA LYS A 262 13.12 26.77 8.42
C LYS A 262 12.53 25.52 7.76
N GLU A 263 11.69 24.85 8.53
CA GLU A 263 10.79 23.80 8.04
C GLU A 263 9.73 24.39 7.10
N CYS A 264 9.13 23.53 6.27
CA CYS A 264 8.13 23.93 5.28
C CYS A 264 6.94 24.68 5.89
N ASN A 265 6.43 24.24 7.04
CA ASN A 265 5.22 24.79 7.65
C ASN A 265 5.49 26.07 8.49
N ALA A 266 6.74 26.54 8.53
CA ALA A 266 7.10 27.71 9.33
C ALA A 266 6.62 29.03 8.71
N SER A 267 6.30 30.01 9.57
CA SER A 267 5.90 31.33 9.09
C SER A 267 7.03 32.09 8.37
N GLY A 268 6.68 32.73 7.25
CA GLY A 268 7.57 33.59 6.48
C GLY A 268 8.60 32.83 5.64
N VAL A 269 8.29 31.61 5.24
CA VAL A 269 8.94 30.91 4.12
C VAL A 269 8.47 31.49 2.78
N MET A 270 9.16 31.18 1.68
CA MET A 270 8.72 31.55 0.34
C MET A 270 7.51 30.71 -0.07
N LEU A 271 6.46 31.38 -0.54
CA LEU A 271 5.20 30.76 -0.95
C LEU A 271 5.02 30.80 -2.46
N SER A 272 4.40 29.76 -2.99
CA SER A 272 4.04 29.65 -4.39
C SER A 272 3.00 30.70 -4.76
N PRO A 273 3.20 31.43 -5.87
CA PRO A 273 2.19 32.36 -6.36
C PRO A 273 0.96 31.65 -6.94
N LEU A 274 1.01 30.33 -7.16
CA LEU A 274 -0.10 29.55 -7.71
C LEU A 274 -1.00 28.97 -6.62
N SER A 275 -0.40 28.25 -5.66
CA SER A 275 -1.11 27.54 -4.60
C SER A 275 -1.22 28.34 -3.29
N GLY A 276 -0.25 29.22 -3.01
CA GLY A 276 -0.11 29.85 -1.70
C GLY A 276 0.65 28.99 -0.68
N ASP A 277 1.04 27.78 -1.05
CA ASP A 277 1.80 26.84 -0.22
C ASP A 277 3.32 27.09 -0.31
N PRO A 278 4.12 26.61 0.66
CA PRO A 278 5.58 26.67 0.59
C PRO A 278 6.14 26.05 -0.70
N ILE A 279 7.06 26.75 -1.37
CA ILE A 279 7.65 26.26 -2.62
C ILE A 279 8.54 25.03 -2.41
N ASN A 280 8.54 24.10 -3.36
CA ASN A 280 9.38 22.89 -3.37
C ASN A 280 9.30 22.05 -2.08
N CYS A 281 8.22 22.20 -1.33
CA CYS A 281 7.84 21.32 -0.24
C CYS A 281 6.81 20.33 -0.78
N VAL A 282 7.04 19.04 -0.57
CA VAL A 282 6.14 17.96 -0.97
C VAL A 282 5.45 17.44 0.28
N PRO A 283 4.20 17.83 0.55
CA PRO A 283 3.44 17.23 1.65
C PRO A 283 3.11 15.78 1.30
N LEU A 284 3.11 14.91 2.30
CA LEU A 284 2.70 13.51 2.20
C LEU A 284 1.52 13.29 3.13
N ILE A 285 0.33 13.59 2.62
CA ILE A 285 -0.92 13.58 3.39
C ILE A 285 -1.52 12.17 3.32
N SER A 286 -1.71 11.55 4.48
CA SER A 286 -2.35 10.23 4.61
C SER A 286 -2.81 9.99 6.05
N LYS A 287 -3.69 9.02 6.26
CA LYS A 287 -4.08 8.58 7.61
C LYS A 287 -2.88 8.08 8.40
N LEU A 288 -1.94 7.37 7.77
CA LEU A 288 -0.76 6.82 8.43
C LEU A 288 0.33 7.83 8.73
N LEU A 289 0.51 8.90 7.95
CA LEU A 289 1.54 9.92 8.20
C LEU A 289 1.00 11.18 8.88
N GLY A 290 -0.31 11.40 8.83
CA GLY A 290 -0.93 12.69 9.13
C GLY A 290 -0.73 13.71 8.01
N ASP A 291 -0.99 14.97 8.32
CA ASP A 291 -1.04 16.06 7.34
C ASP A 291 0.22 16.96 7.37
N ASP A 292 1.07 16.81 8.39
CA ASP A 292 2.21 17.71 8.64
C ASP A 292 3.54 17.20 8.06
N THR A 293 3.62 15.95 7.62
CA THR A 293 4.83 15.36 7.04
C THR A 293 5.10 15.95 5.66
N SER A 294 6.29 16.53 5.45
CA SER A 294 6.69 17.11 4.17
C SER A 294 8.17 16.98 3.86
N ALA A 295 8.52 16.69 2.60
CA ALA A 295 9.89 16.67 2.11
C ALA A 295 10.24 18.04 1.49
N LYS A 296 11.28 18.70 1.99
CA LYS A 296 11.80 19.94 1.38
C LYS A 296 12.83 19.59 0.31
N LEU A 297 12.47 19.77 -0.96
CA LEU A 297 13.32 19.48 -2.11
C LEU A 297 14.22 20.66 -2.48
N SER A 298 15.44 20.35 -2.91
CA SER A 298 16.38 21.31 -3.49
C SER A 298 17.37 20.64 -4.45
N GLY A 299 17.98 21.45 -5.32
CA GLY A 299 18.99 20.98 -6.27
C GLY A 299 19.04 21.80 -7.55
N ASP A 300 19.94 21.42 -8.45
CA ASP A 300 20.10 22.06 -9.75
C ASP A 300 19.59 21.15 -10.87
N VAL A 301 18.73 21.70 -11.72
CA VAL A 301 18.15 21.02 -12.88
C VAL A 301 18.76 21.58 -14.16
N PHE A 302 19.26 20.69 -15.01
CA PHE A 302 19.91 21.04 -16.27
C PHE A 302 18.95 20.79 -17.43
N ALA A 303 18.20 21.83 -17.79
CA ALA A 303 17.22 21.78 -18.85
C ALA A 303 17.84 22.09 -20.21
N GLU A 304 17.57 21.30 -21.24
CA GLU A 304 17.84 21.65 -22.64
C GLU A 304 16.60 22.32 -23.23
N LEU A 305 16.73 23.59 -23.63
CA LEU A 305 15.65 24.38 -24.22
C LEU A 305 15.91 24.61 -25.71
N GLY A 306 14.94 24.25 -26.55
CA GLY A 306 14.95 24.58 -27.97
C GLY A 306 14.94 26.09 -28.20
N PHE A 307 15.65 26.56 -29.22
CA PHE A 307 15.74 27.99 -29.51
C PHE A 307 14.35 28.59 -29.80
N ILE A 308 13.80 29.34 -28.83
CA ILE A 308 12.40 29.83 -28.84
C ILE A 308 11.98 30.48 -30.17
N PRO A 309 12.81 31.27 -30.88
CA PRO A 309 12.43 31.82 -32.19
C PRO A 309 12.10 30.79 -33.28
N ASN A 310 12.62 29.56 -33.18
CA ASN A 310 12.23 28.46 -34.07
C ASN A 310 10.87 27.84 -33.67
N TYR A 311 10.46 28.06 -32.43
CA TYR A 311 9.30 27.46 -31.78
C TYR A 311 8.42 28.52 -31.09
N PRO A 312 7.85 29.47 -31.85
CA PRO A 312 7.12 30.59 -31.30
C PRO A 312 5.87 30.16 -30.53
N ASP A 313 5.26 29.02 -30.85
CA ASP A 313 4.00 28.58 -30.23
C ASP A 313 4.21 27.59 -29.09
N ALA A 314 5.18 26.67 -29.22
CA ALA A 314 5.51 25.65 -28.21
C ALA A 314 7.01 25.32 -28.26
N ALA A 315 7.80 25.95 -27.40
CA ALA A 315 9.25 25.71 -27.36
C ALA A 315 9.55 24.42 -26.58
N PRO A 316 10.23 23.43 -27.19
CA PRO A 316 10.45 22.14 -26.56
C PRO A 316 11.53 22.23 -25.48
N LEU A 317 11.31 21.54 -24.38
CA LEU A 317 12.12 21.51 -23.17
C LEU A 317 12.38 20.06 -22.76
N ARG A 318 13.62 19.75 -22.39
CA ARG A 318 14.02 18.43 -21.90
C ARG A 318 14.84 18.53 -20.63
N ILE A 319 14.58 17.69 -19.64
CA ILE A 319 15.52 17.40 -18.54
C ILE A 319 15.98 15.97 -18.72
N ARG A 320 17.31 15.74 -18.68
CA ARG A 320 17.88 14.43 -19.01
C ARG A 320 17.61 13.41 -17.90
N LYS A 321 17.40 12.15 -18.29
CA LYS A 321 17.47 10.98 -17.42
C LYS A 321 18.70 11.03 -16.51
N GLY A 322 18.55 10.63 -15.25
CA GLY A 322 19.61 10.65 -14.25
C GLY A 322 19.77 11.99 -13.53
N SER A 323 18.92 13.00 -13.83
CA SER A 323 18.82 14.18 -12.98
C SER A 323 18.32 13.80 -11.58
N VAL A 324 18.84 14.47 -10.54
CA VAL A 324 18.55 14.17 -9.14
C VAL A 324 18.15 15.43 -8.38
N LEU A 325 17.13 15.31 -7.54
CA LEU A 325 16.80 16.30 -6.50
C LEU A 325 16.98 15.65 -5.12
N LYS A 326 17.39 16.47 -4.14
CA LYS A 326 17.58 16.03 -2.76
C LYS A 326 16.53 16.65 -1.85
N GLY A 327 15.95 15.81 -1.01
CA GLY A 327 15.01 16.15 0.04
C GLY A 327 15.64 16.06 1.42
N GLU A 328 15.23 16.95 2.33
CA GLU A 328 15.51 16.79 3.76
C GLU A 328 14.86 15.52 4.32
N SER A 329 15.30 15.12 5.53
CA SER A 329 14.74 13.95 6.21
C SER A 329 13.25 14.15 6.52
N LEU A 330 12.50 13.06 6.37
CA LEU A 330 11.10 12.95 6.74
C LEU A 330 11.00 12.31 8.13
N ASP A 331 10.35 13.02 9.04
CA ASP A 331 9.90 12.41 10.29
C ASP A 331 8.80 11.39 9.99
N VAL A 332 9.01 10.15 10.43
CA VAL A 332 8.02 9.09 10.26
C VAL A 332 7.14 9.07 11.51
N LEU A 333 5.98 9.72 11.40
CA LEU A 333 4.95 9.72 12.41
C LEU A 333 3.85 8.73 12.01
N ILE A 334 3.38 7.92 12.96
CA ILE A 334 2.23 7.03 12.81
C ILE A 334 0.98 7.81 13.22
N VAL A 335 0.08 7.98 12.25
CA VAL A 335 -1.12 8.80 12.30
C VAL A 335 -0.85 10.24 12.74
N GLY A 336 0.28 10.81 12.30
CA GLY A 336 0.65 12.21 12.53
C GLY A 336 1.02 12.58 13.98
N GLU A 337 0.85 11.65 14.93
CA GLU A 337 0.99 11.95 16.37
C GLU A 337 2.12 11.16 17.04
N LEU A 338 2.30 9.89 16.65
CA LEU A 338 3.20 8.97 17.34
C LEU A 338 4.51 8.78 16.56
N PRO A 339 5.70 9.08 17.12
CA PRO A 339 6.95 8.86 16.40
C PRO A 339 7.21 7.36 16.20
N ALA A 340 7.61 6.97 14.99
CA ALA A 340 8.03 5.60 14.69
C ALA A 340 9.44 5.25 15.23
N SER A 341 10.06 6.17 15.98
CA SER A 341 11.43 6.09 16.51
C SER A 341 12.53 6.02 15.43
N PHE A 342 12.24 6.48 14.20
CA PHE A 342 13.22 6.73 13.14
C PHE A 342 12.75 7.80 12.14
N ASP A 343 13.70 8.35 11.39
CA ASP A 343 13.46 9.27 10.27
C ASP A 343 13.95 8.65 8.95
N SER A 344 13.59 9.23 7.81
CA SER A 344 13.97 8.69 6.50
C SER A 344 15.44 8.86 6.15
N GLY A 345 16.15 9.75 6.84
CA GLY A 345 17.36 10.40 6.33
C GLY A 345 17.10 11.15 5.02
N GLU A 346 18.18 11.58 4.33
CA GLU A 346 18.07 12.29 3.04
C GLU A 346 17.20 11.49 2.04
N VAL A 347 16.23 12.18 1.43
CA VAL A 347 15.36 11.62 0.39
C VAL A 347 15.98 11.97 -0.97
N THR A 348 16.10 11.00 -1.86
CA THR A 348 16.60 11.21 -3.23
C THR A 348 15.47 11.00 -4.23
N VAL A 349 15.29 11.96 -5.12
CA VAL A 349 14.33 11.89 -6.24
C VAL A 349 15.09 11.84 -7.55
N SER A 350 15.01 10.72 -8.26
CA SER A 350 15.76 10.45 -9.49
C SER A 350 14.85 10.39 -10.72
N PHE A 351 15.29 10.97 -11.83
CA PHE A 351 14.57 10.97 -13.10
C PHE A 351 14.89 9.70 -13.89
N LEU A 352 13.90 8.83 -14.07
CA LEU A 352 14.06 7.50 -14.67
C LEU A 352 14.18 7.51 -16.20
N SER A 353 13.66 8.56 -16.83
CA SER A 353 13.70 8.83 -18.27
C SER A 353 13.90 10.32 -18.53
N ASP A 354 14.15 10.69 -19.79
CA ASP A 354 14.14 12.09 -20.21
C ASP A 354 12.75 12.69 -19.93
N ALA A 355 12.69 13.72 -19.09
CA ALA A 355 11.47 14.48 -18.86
C ALA A 355 11.24 15.43 -20.02
N SER A 356 10.18 15.19 -20.77
CA SER A 356 9.83 15.97 -21.97
C SER A 356 8.73 16.98 -21.64
N GLY A 357 8.86 18.19 -22.18
CA GLY A 357 7.83 19.22 -22.00
C GLY A 357 7.97 20.41 -22.94
N TYR A 358 7.11 21.41 -22.73
CA TYR A 358 7.01 22.58 -23.62
C TYR A 358 6.76 23.88 -22.86
N LEU A 359 7.35 24.96 -23.38
CA LEU A 359 6.98 26.34 -23.05
C LEU A 359 6.05 26.87 -24.15
N SER A 360 4.74 26.68 -23.96
CA SER A 360 3.71 27.09 -24.92
C SER A 360 3.14 28.48 -24.63
N VAL A 361 2.46 29.08 -25.59
CA VAL A 361 1.73 30.34 -25.38
C VAL A 361 0.66 30.19 -24.30
N ALA A 362 0.31 31.29 -23.64
CA ALA A 362 -0.73 31.26 -22.61
C ALA A 362 -2.08 30.78 -23.21
N PRO A 363 -2.72 29.74 -22.66
CA PRO A 363 -3.91 29.14 -23.27
C PRO A 363 -5.11 30.10 -23.27
N TYR A 364 -5.18 30.99 -22.30
CA TYR A 364 -6.32 31.88 -22.05
C TYR A 364 -6.05 33.34 -22.44
N SER A 365 -4.88 33.64 -23.00
CA SER A 365 -4.44 35.01 -23.25
C SER A 365 -3.60 35.16 -24.50
N THR A 366 -3.95 36.14 -25.33
CA THR A 366 -3.10 36.60 -26.45
C THR A 366 -2.24 37.80 -26.08
N ALA A 367 -2.19 38.18 -24.81
CA ALA A 367 -1.40 39.32 -24.34
C ALA A 367 0.10 38.98 -24.41
N HIS A 368 0.94 39.93 -24.80
CA HIS A 368 2.37 39.67 -25.00
C HIS A 368 3.12 39.45 -23.68
N GLU A 369 2.61 40.06 -22.61
CA GLU A 369 3.08 39.94 -21.24
C GLU A 369 2.56 38.69 -20.51
N ALA A 370 1.68 37.90 -21.14
CA ALA A 370 1.18 36.69 -20.52
C ALA A 370 2.33 35.68 -20.35
N PRO A 371 2.52 35.10 -19.15
CA PRO A 371 3.50 34.04 -18.94
C PRO A 371 3.26 32.89 -19.91
N ARG A 372 4.34 32.27 -20.40
CA ARG A 372 4.22 31.02 -21.16
C ARG A 372 3.71 29.91 -20.26
N ARG A 373 2.89 29.01 -20.80
CA ARG A 373 2.51 27.78 -20.08
C ARG A 373 3.71 26.83 -20.09
N VAL A 374 3.98 26.21 -18.95
CA VAL A 374 4.90 25.08 -18.84
C VAL A 374 4.08 23.81 -18.66
N GLN A 375 4.45 22.77 -19.38
CA GLN A 375 3.93 21.42 -19.15
C GLN A 375 5.09 20.45 -19.24
N LEU A 376 5.37 19.72 -18.16
CA LEU A 376 6.43 18.72 -18.05
C LEU A 376 5.80 17.38 -17.64
N THR A 377 6.24 16.29 -18.25
CA THR A 377 5.92 14.94 -17.79
C THR A 377 7.19 14.29 -17.26
N LEU A 378 7.14 13.76 -16.04
CA LEU A 378 8.26 13.25 -15.29
C LEU A 378 8.02 11.78 -14.92
N ASP A 379 9.02 10.93 -15.08
CA ASP A 379 9.04 9.59 -14.49
C ASP A 379 10.08 9.60 -13.37
N LEU A 380 9.62 9.43 -12.14
CA LEU A 380 10.40 9.65 -10.92
C LEU A 380 10.56 8.35 -10.14
N ALA A 381 11.67 8.23 -9.42
CA ALA A 381 11.88 7.23 -8.39
C ALA A 381 12.37 7.89 -7.10
N PHE A 382 11.93 7.35 -5.96
CA PHE A 382 12.29 7.83 -4.63
C PHE A 382 13.10 6.78 -3.89
N SER A 383 14.15 7.20 -3.19
CA SER A 383 14.85 6.39 -2.20
C SER A 383 15.20 7.22 -0.97
N THR A 384 15.49 6.55 0.15
CA THR A 384 15.83 7.21 1.41
C THR A 384 17.10 6.62 2.03
N ALA A 385 17.78 7.40 2.88
CA ALA A 385 19.04 6.98 3.48
C ALA A 385 18.90 5.97 4.62
N ASP A 386 17.82 6.02 5.42
CA ASP A 386 17.52 4.99 6.43
C ASP A 386 16.89 3.76 5.75
N SER A 387 17.42 2.57 6.03
CA SER A 387 16.97 1.34 5.39
C SER A 387 15.50 0.98 5.67
N ARG A 388 14.99 1.27 6.88
CA ARG A 388 13.61 0.97 7.27
C ARG A 388 12.65 1.85 6.48
N ALA A 389 12.93 3.14 6.43
CA ALA A 389 12.19 4.09 5.60
C ALA A 389 12.31 3.75 4.11
N ASN A 390 13.49 3.33 3.64
CA ASN A 390 13.69 3.03 2.24
C ASN A 390 12.85 1.82 1.83
N GLY A 391 12.86 0.74 2.63
CA GLY A 391 12.00 -0.41 2.40
C GLY A 391 10.49 -0.10 2.49
N ALA A 392 10.12 0.92 3.27
CA ALA A 392 8.74 1.37 3.47
C ALA A 392 8.21 2.29 2.36
N PHE A 393 9.04 3.19 1.81
CA PHE A 393 8.61 4.32 0.97
C PHE A 393 9.21 4.34 -0.43
N THR A 394 10.32 3.63 -0.69
CA THR A 394 10.96 3.67 -2.01
C THR A 394 9.98 3.20 -3.07
N GLN A 395 9.82 3.96 -4.16
CA GLN A 395 8.85 3.63 -5.19
C GLN A 395 9.11 4.38 -6.49
N THR A 396 8.50 3.90 -7.56
CA THR A 396 8.45 4.55 -8.87
C THR A 396 7.12 5.27 -9.05
N LEU A 397 7.14 6.55 -9.45
CA LEU A 397 5.95 7.30 -9.87
C LEU A 397 6.11 7.69 -11.35
N LEU A 398 5.33 7.04 -12.22
CA LEU A 398 5.37 7.32 -13.66
C LEU A 398 4.44 8.47 -14.06
N GLN A 399 4.86 9.25 -15.05
CA GLN A 399 4.09 10.30 -15.72
C GLN A 399 3.49 11.35 -14.78
N VAL A 400 4.26 11.79 -13.76
CA VAL A 400 3.91 12.95 -12.93
C VAL A 400 3.88 14.19 -13.82
N GLU A 401 2.71 14.82 -13.94
CA GLU A 401 2.48 15.95 -14.82
C GLU A 401 2.54 17.27 -14.04
N LEU A 402 3.52 18.12 -14.36
CA LEU A 402 3.62 19.48 -13.84
C LEU A 402 3.08 20.47 -14.86
N VAL A 403 2.09 21.26 -14.46
CA VAL A 403 1.50 22.31 -15.30
C VAL A 403 1.66 23.65 -14.61
N GLY A 404 2.24 24.61 -15.30
CA GLY A 404 2.69 25.85 -14.70
C GLY A 404 2.80 27.03 -15.64
N ARG A 405 3.54 28.04 -15.20
CA ARG A 405 3.89 29.24 -15.94
C ARG A 405 5.40 29.46 -15.95
N ALA A 406 5.92 30.01 -17.04
CA ALA A 406 7.28 30.49 -17.20
C ALA A 406 7.25 31.98 -17.55
N ILE A 407 7.98 32.78 -16.79
CA ILE A 407 8.11 34.22 -17.00
C ILE A 407 9.56 34.65 -16.80
N VAL A 408 9.99 35.72 -17.48
CA VAL A 408 11.30 36.32 -17.24
C VAL A 408 11.16 37.48 -16.26
N VAL A 409 11.78 37.36 -15.08
CA VAL A 409 11.81 38.39 -14.03
C VAL A 409 13.28 38.77 -13.79
N ASP A 410 13.60 40.07 -13.89
CA ASP A 410 14.96 40.60 -13.69
C ASP A 410 16.08 39.88 -14.48
N GLY A 411 15.72 39.37 -15.67
CA GLY A 411 16.63 38.64 -16.56
C GLY A 411 16.82 37.16 -16.22
N ARG A 412 16.07 36.62 -15.26
CA ARG A 412 15.98 35.19 -14.93
C ARG A 412 14.67 34.62 -15.42
N MET A 413 14.71 33.41 -15.96
CA MET A 413 13.50 32.61 -16.16
C MET A 413 13.05 32.06 -14.81
N VAL A 414 11.79 32.31 -14.46
CA VAL A 414 11.11 31.79 -13.27
C VAL A 414 10.01 30.85 -13.75
N ILE A 415 10.01 29.63 -13.25
CA ILE A 415 8.99 28.61 -13.53
C ILE A 415 8.27 28.28 -12.22
N ASP A 416 6.97 28.51 -12.20
CA ASP A 416 6.07 28.07 -11.13
C ASP A 416 5.15 26.98 -11.71
N ALA A 417 5.07 25.80 -11.12
CA ALA A 417 4.23 24.71 -11.61
C ALA A 417 3.56 23.92 -10.50
N LEU A 418 2.37 23.40 -10.80
CA LEU A 418 1.61 22.52 -9.90
C LEU A 418 1.51 21.11 -10.49
N GLY A 419 1.57 20.12 -9.62
CA GLY A 419 1.26 18.72 -9.90
C GLY A 419 0.76 18.03 -8.64
N VAL A 420 0.29 16.79 -8.77
CA VAL A 420 -0.05 15.94 -7.63
C VAL A 420 0.70 14.64 -7.76
N VAL A 421 1.26 14.17 -6.65
CA VAL A 421 1.84 12.83 -6.49
C VAL A 421 1.00 12.03 -5.53
N GLU A 422 0.90 10.73 -5.78
CA GLU A 422 0.10 9.81 -4.97
C GLU A 422 0.96 8.58 -4.61
N PRO A 423 1.93 8.72 -3.67
CA PRO A 423 2.83 7.63 -3.29
C PRO A 423 2.18 6.66 -2.28
N ASP A 424 2.55 5.39 -2.36
CA ASP A 424 2.20 4.39 -1.36
C ASP A 424 3.00 4.56 -0.07
N VAL A 425 2.33 4.37 1.06
CA VAL A 425 2.87 4.39 2.43
C VAL A 425 2.77 2.99 3.02
N LEU A 426 3.92 2.38 3.34
CA LEU A 426 4.04 1.02 3.89
C LEU A 426 3.38 -0.09 3.04
N GLY A 427 2.95 0.22 1.81
CA GLY A 427 2.16 -0.67 0.96
C GLY A 427 0.74 -0.93 1.49
N LEU A 428 0.20 -0.03 2.33
CA LEU A 428 -1.10 -0.17 3.00
C LEU A 428 -2.09 0.94 2.66
N GLU A 429 -1.59 2.12 2.31
CA GLU A 429 -2.37 3.31 2.01
C GLU A 429 -1.66 4.11 0.92
N THR A 430 -2.42 4.81 0.06
CA THR A 430 -1.88 5.77 -0.90
C THR A 430 -2.00 7.18 -0.30
N ALA A 431 -0.87 7.82 -0.03
CA ALA A 431 -0.81 9.22 0.36
C ALA A 431 -0.99 10.11 -0.88
N PHE A 432 -1.23 11.40 -0.66
CA PHE A 432 -1.18 12.39 -1.75
C PHE A 432 -0.42 13.66 -1.34
N GLY A 433 0.09 14.37 -2.35
CA GLY A 433 0.83 15.61 -2.15
C GLY A 433 0.70 16.56 -3.33
N VAL A 434 0.30 17.81 -3.07
CA VAL A 434 0.31 18.87 -4.08
C VAL A 434 1.73 19.44 -4.20
N LEU A 435 2.37 19.19 -5.33
CA LEU A 435 3.69 19.70 -5.65
C LEU A 435 3.61 21.17 -6.06
N SER A 436 4.20 22.05 -5.26
CA SER A 436 4.35 23.48 -5.58
C SER A 436 5.75 23.79 -6.09
N PHE A 437 6.06 23.38 -7.32
CA PHE A 437 7.40 23.53 -7.89
C PHE A 437 7.71 24.99 -8.24
N HIS A 438 8.87 25.45 -7.79
CA HIS A 438 9.44 26.75 -8.13
C HIS A 438 10.90 26.58 -8.57
N MET A 439 11.22 27.08 -9.75
CA MET A 439 12.57 27.03 -10.30
C MET A 439 12.98 28.40 -10.84
N GLU A 440 14.20 28.84 -10.52
CA GLU A 440 14.79 30.04 -11.11
C GLU A 440 16.04 29.72 -11.92
N SER A 441 16.17 30.31 -13.10
CA SER A 441 17.44 30.24 -13.83
C SER A 441 18.51 31.08 -13.15
N TYR A 442 19.74 30.58 -13.12
CA TYR A 442 20.90 31.40 -12.78
C TYR A 442 21.03 32.62 -13.70
N GLN A 443 21.29 33.79 -13.12
CA GLN A 443 21.44 35.03 -13.88
C GLN A 443 22.63 35.00 -14.85
N ASP A 444 23.70 34.32 -14.45
CA ASP A 444 24.89 34.09 -15.27
C ASP A 444 25.00 32.60 -15.60
N GLN A 445 24.37 32.19 -16.69
CA GLN A 445 24.38 30.81 -17.19
C GLN A 445 25.79 30.31 -17.56
N VAL A 446 26.76 31.21 -17.78
CA VAL A 446 28.14 30.82 -18.11
C VAL A 446 28.90 30.35 -16.87
N ASN A 447 28.55 30.87 -15.70
CA ASN A 447 29.17 30.53 -14.42
C ASN A 447 28.17 29.86 -13.45
N ALA A 448 27.08 29.30 -13.98
CA ALA A 448 26.16 28.48 -13.21
C ALA A 448 26.87 27.23 -12.65
N PRO A 449 26.37 26.61 -11.57
CA PRO A 449 26.91 25.36 -11.06
C PRO A 449 27.02 24.29 -12.15
N GLU A 450 28.12 23.53 -12.12
CA GLU A 450 28.25 22.36 -12.98
C GLU A 450 27.47 21.18 -12.36
N PRO A 451 26.94 20.24 -13.17
CA PRO A 451 26.28 19.05 -12.65
C PRO A 451 27.19 18.29 -11.69
N GLU A 452 26.64 17.87 -10.55
CA GLU A 452 27.35 16.94 -9.67
C GLU A 452 27.62 15.64 -10.43
N VAL A 453 28.88 15.18 -10.38
CA VAL A 453 29.25 13.91 -11.00
C VAL A 453 29.08 12.82 -9.98
N ASP A 454 28.08 11.98 -10.19
CA ASP A 454 27.90 10.76 -9.45
C ASP A 454 28.97 9.72 -9.86
N ILE A 455 29.67 9.20 -8.85
CA ILE A 455 30.78 8.24 -8.98
C ILE A 455 30.58 7.00 -8.10
N THR A 456 29.46 6.93 -7.41
CA THR A 456 29.05 5.79 -6.59
C THR A 456 28.00 5.01 -7.35
N GLY A 457 27.91 3.70 -7.08
CA GLY A 457 26.85 2.90 -7.66
C GLY A 457 26.14 2.08 -6.59
N PRO A 458 25.05 1.37 -6.98
CA PRO A 458 24.09 0.87 -6.02
C PRO A 458 24.69 -0.09 -4.99
N GLY A 459 24.51 0.23 -3.72
CA GLY A 459 24.82 -0.59 -2.55
C GLY A 459 23.56 -1.23 -1.97
N LEU A 460 23.63 -2.49 -1.54
CA LEU A 460 22.52 -3.13 -0.84
C LEU A 460 22.42 -2.57 0.59
N GLN A 461 21.28 -1.93 0.92
CA GLN A 461 20.97 -1.47 2.27
C GLN A 461 20.29 -2.54 3.11
N SER A 462 19.26 -3.17 2.56
CA SER A 462 18.50 -4.24 3.21
C SER A 462 17.93 -5.21 2.18
N TRP A 463 17.47 -6.37 2.64
CA TRP A 463 16.80 -7.32 1.79
C TRP A 463 15.90 -8.26 2.59
N GLN A 464 14.90 -8.82 1.91
CA GLN A 464 14.01 -9.86 2.40
C GLN A 464 14.39 -11.18 1.71
N PRO A 465 14.65 -12.29 2.43
CA PRO A 465 14.36 -12.52 3.85
C PRO A 465 15.32 -11.90 4.88
N GLY A 466 16.55 -11.53 4.48
CA GLY A 466 17.52 -10.96 5.42
C GLY A 466 17.89 -11.92 6.55
N ASP A 467 18.10 -11.37 7.75
CA ASP A 467 18.39 -12.14 8.98
C ASP A 467 17.13 -12.80 9.59
N TYR A 468 15.95 -12.59 9.00
CA TYR A 468 14.64 -13.02 9.52
C TYR A 468 14.00 -14.10 8.64
N VAL A 469 14.79 -15.12 8.28
CA VAL A 469 14.34 -16.21 7.39
C VAL A 469 13.20 -17.04 7.99
N ASP A 470 13.13 -17.11 9.32
CA ASP A 470 12.03 -17.69 10.10
C ASP A 470 10.70 -16.93 9.96
N ARG A 471 10.74 -15.72 9.41
CA ARG A 471 9.58 -14.86 9.10
C ARG A 471 9.30 -14.75 7.60
N PHE A 472 9.84 -15.68 6.80
CA PHE A 472 9.70 -15.72 5.36
C PHE A 472 8.96 -16.99 4.93
N ARG A 473 7.93 -16.84 4.08
CA ARG A 473 7.10 -17.96 3.62
C ARG A 473 7.40 -18.31 2.16
N PRO A 474 7.17 -19.57 1.73
CA PRO A 474 7.38 -20.01 0.35
C PRO A 474 6.87 -19.10 -0.78
N GLY A 475 5.76 -18.39 -0.57
CA GLY A 475 5.16 -17.50 -1.56
C GLY A 475 5.53 -16.02 -1.42
N ASP A 476 6.35 -15.66 -0.44
CA ASP A 476 6.79 -14.27 -0.27
C ASP A 476 7.89 -13.95 -1.32
N PRO A 477 7.91 -12.72 -1.88
CA PRO A 477 8.95 -12.34 -2.84
C PRO A 477 10.29 -12.08 -2.13
N VAL A 478 11.39 -12.32 -2.84
CA VAL A 478 12.72 -11.86 -2.41
C VAL A 478 12.87 -10.40 -2.84
N VAL A 479 13.14 -9.50 -1.89
CA VAL A 479 13.22 -8.05 -2.17
C VAL A 479 14.63 -7.56 -1.83
N LEU A 480 15.30 -6.88 -2.76
CA LEU A 480 16.59 -6.23 -2.55
C LEU A 480 16.40 -4.71 -2.55
N ASN A 481 16.70 -4.04 -1.44
CA ASN A 481 16.61 -2.58 -1.31
C ASN A 481 18.00 -1.98 -1.45
N PHE A 482 18.20 -1.14 -2.46
CA PHE A 482 19.45 -0.43 -2.72
C PHE A 482 19.42 0.98 -2.11
N ASP A 483 20.59 1.54 -1.79
CA ASP A 483 20.74 2.97 -1.39
C ASP A 483 20.56 3.93 -2.57
N GLU A 484 20.69 3.44 -3.80
CA GLU A 484 20.62 4.20 -5.02
C GLU A 484 19.82 3.45 -6.09
N ILE A 485 19.10 4.21 -6.94
CA ILE A 485 18.21 3.67 -7.97
C ILE A 485 19.01 2.90 -9.04
N PRO A 486 18.80 1.57 -9.16
CA PRO A 486 19.38 0.81 -10.26
C PRO A 486 18.79 1.23 -11.61
N ASN A 487 19.58 1.19 -12.67
CA ASN A 487 19.09 1.28 -14.03
C ASN A 487 18.54 -0.08 -14.47
N GLN A 488 17.23 -0.17 -14.61
CA GLN A 488 16.53 -1.41 -14.98
C GLN A 488 17.08 -2.06 -16.27
N ASP A 489 17.63 -1.29 -17.21
CA ASP A 489 18.15 -1.81 -18.48
C ASP A 489 19.40 -2.69 -18.29
N THR A 490 20.00 -2.64 -17.10
CA THR A 490 21.16 -3.43 -16.71
C THR A 490 20.78 -4.66 -15.86
N ILE A 491 19.50 -4.78 -15.49
CA ILE A 491 18.95 -5.92 -14.76
C ILE A 491 18.56 -6.99 -15.77
N ILE A 492 19.33 -8.07 -15.81
CA ILE A 492 19.21 -9.16 -16.76
C ILE A 492 19.13 -10.46 -15.96
N PRO A 493 17.93 -11.06 -15.81
CA PRO A 493 17.76 -12.35 -15.14
C PRO A 493 18.70 -13.42 -15.71
N GLY A 494 19.31 -14.21 -14.83
CA GLY A 494 20.27 -15.23 -15.21
C GLY A 494 21.66 -14.67 -15.58
N THR A 495 21.85 -13.35 -15.65
CA THR A 495 23.14 -12.72 -15.96
C THR A 495 23.60 -11.80 -14.85
N THR A 496 22.93 -10.67 -14.64
CA THR A 496 23.32 -9.67 -13.64
C THR A 496 22.63 -9.86 -12.31
N VAL A 497 21.48 -10.56 -12.30
CA VAL A 497 20.79 -11.06 -11.10
C VAL A 497 20.40 -12.53 -11.28
N ARG A 498 20.57 -13.36 -10.24
CA ARG A 498 20.28 -14.79 -10.24
C ARG A 498 19.70 -15.21 -8.89
N LEU A 499 18.69 -16.06 -8.92
CA LEU A 499 18.25 -16.87 -7.79
C LEU A 499 18.57 -18.33 -8.11
N THR A 500 19.22 -19.03 -7.20
CA THR A 500 19.60 -20.43 -7.38
C THR A 500 19.28 -21.27 -6.15
N GLN A 501 18.95 -22.53 -6.37
CA GLN A 501 18.76 -23.56 -5.35
C GLN A 501 19.82 -24.63 -5.54
N GLN A 502 20.73 -24.81 -4.57
CA GLN A 502 21.85 -25.75 -4.67
C GLN A 502 22.66 -25.61 -6.00
N GLY A 503 22.75 -24.37 -6.52
CA GLY A 503 23.44 -24.04 -7.78
C GLY A 503 22.62 -24.23 -9.06
N ALA A 504 21.40 -24.78 -9.00
CA ALA A 504 20.46 -24.79 -10.12
C ALA A 504 19.68 -23.46 -10.18
N GLN A 505 19.42 -22.94 -11.37
CA GLN A 505 18.67 -21.68 -11.53
C GLN A 505 17.20 -21.88 -11.16
N VAL A 506 16.69 -20.99 -10.31
CA VAL A 506 15.26 -20.86 -9.99
C VAL A 506 14.69 -19.80 -10.93
N PRO A 507 13.69 -20.12 -11.76
CA PRO A 507 12.96 -19.14 -12.55
C PRO A 507 12.21 -18.14 -11.66
N PHE A 508 12.21 -16.87 -12.05
CA PHE A 508 11.51 -15.81 -11.35
C PHE A 508 11.08 -14.71 -12.33
N GLN A 509 9.98 -14.07 -12.00
CA GLN A 509 9.63 -12.74 -12.49
C GLN A 509 10.32 -11.66 -11.66
N TRP A 510 10.48 -10.46 -12.24
CA TRP A 510 11.09 -9.35 -11.52
C TRP A 510 10.47 -8.00 -11.90
N ARG A 511 10.49 -7.06 -10.96
CA ARG A 511 10.21 -5.64 -11.21
C ARG A 511 11.14 -4.76 -10.38
N LEU A 512 11.44 -3.57 -10.89
CA LEU A 512 12.10 -2.52 -10.14
C LEU A 512 11.08 -1.46 -9.75
N ASP A 513 11.07 -1.09 -8.48
CA ASP A 513 10.14 -0.12 -7.90
C ASP A 513 10.92 0.80 -6.95
N GLY A 514 11.23 2.00 -7.44
CA GLY A 514 12.26 2.85 -6.83
C GLY A 514 13.61 2.11 -6.76
N ALA A 515 14.17 2.04 -5.56
CA ALA A 515 15.39 1.31 -5.24
C ALA A 515 15.15 -0.15 -4.84
N SER A 516 13.91 -0.65 -4.87
CA SER A 516 13.58 -2.05 -4.57
C SER A 516 13.55 -2.90 -5.83
N LEU A 517 14.45 -3.89 -5.92
CA LEU A 517 14.35 -4.99 -6.90
C LEU A 517 13.58 -6.15 -6.27
N VAL A 518 12.38 -6.41 -6.80
CA VAL A 518 11.48 -7.47 -6.34
C VAL A 518 11.66 -8.68 -7.26
N LEU A 519 11.95 -9.84 -6.68
CA LEU A 519 12.05 -11.12 -7.38
C LEU A 519 10.91 -12.03 -6.89
N THR A 520 10.04 -12.43 -7.81
CA THR A 520 8.92 -13.34 -7.56
C THR A 520 9.22 -14.70 -8.19
N PRO A 521 9.61 -15.72 -7.41
CA PRO A 521 9.81 -17.07 -7.92
C PRO A 521 8.56 -17.59 -8.64
N ASP A 522 8.73 -18.25 -9.80
CA ASP A 522 7.60 -18.79 -10.57
C ASP A 522 6.90 -19.96 -9.82
N ALA A 523 7.63 -20.61 -8.91
CA ALA A 523 7.12 -21.63 -8.00
C ALA A 523 7.49 -21.27 -6.56
N PRO A 524 6.63 -21.57 -5.56
CA PRO A 524 6.94 -21.32 -4.16
C PRO A 524 8.25 -21.97 -3.73
N LEU A 525 9.04 -21.28 -2.90
CA LEU A 525 10.31 -21.80 -2.40
C LEU A 525 10.09 -23.01 -1.46
N GLU A 526 10.96 -24.01 -1.57
CA GLU A 526 10.85 -25.27 -0.84
C GLU A 526 11.40 -25.14 0.59
N PHE A 527 10.74 -25.80 1.54
CA PHE A 527 11.23 -25.89 2.92
C PHE A 527 12.57 -26.61 3.00
N GLY A 528 13.43 -26.18 3.94
CA GLY A 528 14.75 -26.78 4.19
C GLY A 528 15.77 -26.59 3.05
N ALA A 529 15.39 -25.95 1.95
CA ALA A 529 16.27 -25.77 0.80
C ALA A 529 17.18 -24.55 0.96
N ASP A 530 18.44 -24.73 0.53
CA ASP A 530 19.43 -23.66 0.43
C ASP A 530 19.28 -22.89 -0.87
N TYR A 531 19.09 -21.57 -0.72
CA TYR A 531 18.97 -20.63 -1.80
C TYR A 531 20.11 -19.60 -1.77
N GLN A 532 20.46 -19.15 -2.97
CA GLN A 532 21.45 -18.10 -3.15
C GLN A 532 20.92 -17.07 -4.14
N VAL A 533 20.92 -15.81 -3.72
CA VAL A 533 20.67 -14.64 -4.56
C VAL A 533 22.02 -14.01 -4.89
N VAL A 534 22.31 -13.83 -6.17
CA VAL A 534 23.53 -13.16 -6.63
C VAL A 534 23.13 -11.97 -7.49
N PHE A 535 23.68 -10.81 -7.16
CA PHE A 535 23.73 -9.70 -8.10
C PHE A 535 25.17 -9.23 -8.33
N THR A 536 25.45 -8.80 -9.55
CA THR A 536 26.82 -8.51 -10.02
C THR A 536 27.04 -7.00 -10.22
N ASP A 537 28.29 -6.62 -10.47
CA ASP A 537 28.69 -5.27 -10.92
C ASP A 537 28.18 -4.93 -12.33
N GLY A 538 27.50 -5.87 -13.00
CA GLY A 538 26.76 -5.63 -14.22
C GLY A 538 25.45 -4.87 -14.02
N ILE A 539 24.89 -4.85 -12.79
CA ILE A 539 23.85 -3.87 -12.43
C ILE A 539 24.54 -2.52 -12.26
N GLN A 540 23.99 -1.48 -12.85
CA GLN A 540 24.50 -0.12 -12.76
C GLN A 540 23.39 0.84 -12.33
N ASP A 541 23.72 2.00 -11.78
CA ASP A 541 22.78 3.12 -11.62
C ASP A 541 22.48 3.83 -12.96
N LEU A 542 21.76 4.94 -12.86
CA LEU A 542 21.38 5.79 -14.00
C LEU A 542 22.58 6.54 -14.63
N SER A 543 23.65 6.77 -13.88
CA SER A 543 24.92 7.38 -14.31
C SER A 543 25.89 6.38 -14.95
N GLY A 544 25.63 5.08 -14.78
CA GLY A 544 26.43 3.97 -15.26
C GLY A 544 27.50 3.48 -14.29
N ASN A 545 27.48 3.86 -13.00
CA ASN A 545 28.41 3.29 -12.04
C ASN A 545 27.95 1.88 -11.62
N PRO A 546 28.88 0.92 -11.45
CA PRO A 546 28.53 -0.45 -11.14
C PRO A 546 28.09 -0.62 -9.69
N ALA A 547 27.10 -1.48 -9.47
CA ALA A 547 26.66 -1.91 -8.15
C ALA A 547 27.77 -2.64 -7.38
N ASN A 548 27.70 -2.61 -6.05
CA ASN A 548 28.58 -3.36 -5.17
C ASN A 548 28.12 -4.84 -5.08
N PRO A 549 28.72 -5.78 -5.84
CA PRO A 549 28.15 -7.12 -6.01
C PRO A 549 28.07 -7.89 -4.69
N ARG A 550 27.00 -8.67 -4.53
CA ARG A 550 26.81 -9.55 -3.36
C ARG A 550 26.34 -10.94 -3.78
N THR A 551 26.71 -11.89 -2.94
CA THR A 551 26.11 -13.21 -2.86
C THR A 551 25.43 -13.30 -1.50
N LEU A 552 24.12 -13.53 -1.51
CA LEU A 552 23.27 -13.60 -0.34
C LEU A 552 22.75 -15.03 -0.25
N ASP A 553 23.10 -15.73 0.83
CA ASP A 553 22.68 -17.10 1.07
C ASP A 553 21.57 -17.10 2.13
N PHE A 554 20.54 -17.90 1.92
CA PHE A 554 19.53 -18.18 2.95
C PHE A 554 19.01 -19.60 2.81
N THR A 555 18.60 -20.18 3.94
CA THR A 555 18.02 -21.52 3.99
C THR A 555 16.60 -21.39 4.51
N MET A 556 15.61 -21.79 3.70
CA MET A 556 14.22 -21.84 4.17
C MET A 556 14.12 -22.75 5.40
N VAL A 557 13.30 -22.38 6.39
CA VAL A 557 13.11 -23.22 7.57
C VAL A 557 12.69 -24.64 7.15
N ASP A 558 13.34 -25.64 7.74
CA ASP A 558 13.05 -27.04 7.44
C ASP A 558 11.80 -27.50 8.17
N ALA A 559 10.70 -27.52 7.43
CA ALA A 559 9.39 -27.98 7.85
C ALA A 559 8.93 -29.19 7.02
N THR A 560 9.90 -30.00 6.55
CA THR A 560 9.58 -31.18 5.73
C THR A 560 8.82 -32.21 6.57
N THR A 561 7.58 -32.49 6.18
CA THR A 561 6.66 -33.32 6.97
C THR A 561 7.17 -34.75 7.11
N THR A 562 7.35 -35.22 8.35
CA THR A 562 7.58 -36.66 8.66
C THR A 562 6.36 -37.34 9.28
N SER A 563 5.43 -36.54 9.81
CA SER A 563 4.15 -36.85 10.45
C SER A 563 2.99 -37.02 9.46
N GLY A 564 3.10 -36.47 8.25
CA GLY A 564 2.06 -36.46 7.23
C GLY A 564 1.58 -35.06 6.89
N ALA A 565 0.90 -34.90 5.75
CA ALA A 565 0.29 -33.63 5.36
C ALA A 565 -1.09 -33.47 6.02
N ARG A 566 -1.52 -32.22 6.23
CA ARG A 566 -2.83 -31.86 6.80
C ARG A 566 -3.55 -30.87 5.89
N THR A 567 -4.88 -30.90 5.92
CA THR A 567 -5.73 -29.95 5.18
C THR A 567 -5.36 -28.48 5.48
N PRO A 568 -5.31 -27.58 4.48
CA PRO A 568 -5.17 -26.16 4.73
C PRO A 568 -6.41 -25.62 5.47
N TYR A 569 -6.26 -24.53 6.22
CA TYR A 569 -7.35 -23.78 6.82
C TYR A 569 -7.14 -22.28 6.60
N THR A 570 -8.18 -21.48 6.77
CA THR A 570 -8.08 -20.01 6.72
C THR A 570 -7.50 -19.49 8.03
N THR A 571 -6.35 -18.82 7.99
CA THR A 571 -5.76 -18.16 9.17
C THR A 571 -6.47 -16.86 9.50
N THR A 572 -6.95 -16.15 8.48
CA THR A 572 -7.77 -14.94 8.62
C THR A 572 -8.75 -14.84 7.46
N VAL A 573 -9.89 -14.19 7.71
CA VAL A 573 -10.89 -13.82 6.71
C VAL A 573 -11.37 -12.40 6.99
N TYR A 574 -11.55 -11.60 5.95
CA TYR A 574 -12.08 -10.24 6.04
C TYR A 574 -13.10 -10.00 4.94
N PRO A 575 -14.32 -9.55 5.28
CA PRO A 575 -14.86 -9.37 6.63
C PRO A 575 -15.29 -10.72 7.24
N GLY A 576 -15.41 -10.81 8.57
CA GLY A 576 -16.09 -11.92 9.25
C GLY A 576 -15.19 -12.80 10.12
N PHE A 577 -15.62 -14.04 10.34
CA PHE A 577 -14.99 -14.98 11.26
C PHE A 577 -14.68 -16.31 10.55
N PRO A 578 -13.48 -16.90 10.71
CA PRO A 578 -13.00 -18.01 9.88
C PRO A 578 -13.57 -19.37 10.31
N CYS A 579 -14.90 -19.55 10.20
CA CYS A 579 -15.55 -20.83 10.42
C CYS A 579 -16.79 -21.03 9.53
N ALA A 580 -17.12 -22.28 9.22
CA ALA A 580 -18.42 -22.63 8.66
C ALA A 580 -19.51 -22.47 9.72
N ILE A 581 -20.69 -22.03 9.29
CA ILE A 581 -21.83 -21.73 10.16
C ILE A 581 -22.76 -22.94 10.28
N ASN A 582 -23.25 -23.18 11.51
CA ASN A 582 -24.20 -24.22 11.84
C ASN A 582 -25.58 -23.92 11.25
N PRO A 583 -26.10 -24.77 10.34
CA PRO A 583 -27.37 -24.50 9.68
C PRO A 583 -28.54 -24.37 10.67
N GLY A 584 -29.30 -23.30 10.54
CA GLY A 584 -30.45 -22.96 11.39
C GLY A 584 -30.10 -22.11 12.62
N SER A 585 -28.83 -21.78 12.85
CA SER A 585 -28.40 -20.84 13.90
C SER A 585 -28.45 -19.38 13.45
N GLU A 586 -28.61 -19.13 12.16
CA GLU A 586 -28.56 -17.81 11.55
C GLU A 586 -29.84 -17.00 11.82
N ASN A 587 -29.68 -15.69 11.98
CA ASN A 587 -30.78 -14.73 12.01
C ASN A 587 -30.33 -13.42 11.36
N LEU A 588 -30.13 -13.47 10.05
CA LEU A 588 -29.58 -12.36 9.26
C LEU A 588 -30.46 -11.10 9.32
N ALA A 589 -31.78 -11.26 9.52
CA ALA A 589 -32.71 -10.14 9.71
C ALA A 589 -32.39 -9.29 10.95
N ASN A 590 -31.74 -9.88 11.95
CA ASN A 590 -31.29 -9.21 13.17
C ASN A 590 -29.76 -9.06 13.22
N GLY A 591 -29.05 -9.19 12.10
CA GLY A 591 -27.60 -9.05 12.04
C GLY A 591 -26.83 -10.18 12.70
N ILE A 592 -27.42 -11.37 12.83
CA ILE A 592 -26.76 -12.55 13.41
C ILE A 592 -26.40 -13.53 12.28
N GLN A 593 -25.10 -13.73 12.06
CA GLN A 593 -24.59 -14.67 11.07
C GLN A 593 -24.80 -16.12 11.51
N GLY A 594 -24.73 -16.43 12.81
CA GLY A 594 -24.95 -17.77 13.37
C GLY A 594 -23.81 -18.21 14.30
N GLN A 595 -23.73 -19.50 14.59
CA GLN A 595 -22.67 -20.10 15.40
C GLN A 595 -21.78 -20.98 14.52
N CYS A 596 -20.49 -21.13 14.86
CA CYS A 596 -19.62 -22.07 14.16
C CYS A 596 -20.15 -23.51 14.25
N VAL A 597 -19.99 -24.32 13.21
CA VAL A 597 -20.31 -25.75 13.27
C VAL A 597 -19.39 -26.43 14.31
N SER A 598 -19.96 -27.20 15.24
CA SER A 598 -19.23 -27.92 16.29
C SER A 598 -19.87 -29.28 16.60
N ALA A 599 -19.06 -30.24 17.08
CA ALA A 599 -19.55 -31.52 17.58
C ALA A 599 -20.36 -31.37 18.89
N TYR A 600 -20.19 -30.27 19.62
CA TYR A 600 -20.77 -30.01 20.94
C TYR A 600 -21.79 -28.86 20.88
N GLN A 601 -23.00 -29.20 20.44
CA GLN A 601 -24.06 -28.23 20.12
C GLN A 601 -24.61 -27.44 21.33
N ASP A 602 -24.38 -27.91 22.55
CA ASP A 602 -24.80 -27.19 23.77
C ASP A 602 -23.74 -26.15 24.23
N ASP A 603 -22.50 -26.21 23.70
CA ASP A 603 -21.33 -25.41 24.13
C ASP A 603 -20.60 -24.73 22.95
N VAL A 604 -21.34 -24.40 21.87
CA VAL A 604 -20.76 -23.91 20.59
C VAL A 604 -20.08 -22.52 20.72
N GLY A 605 -20.45 -21.74 21.73
CA GLY A 605 -19.96 -20.39 21.96
C GLY A 605 -20.88 -19.28 21.44
N ASP A 606 -20.29 -18.13 21.13
CA ASP A 606 -21.00 -16.89 20.83
C ASP A 606 -21.76 -16.93 19.49
N LEU A 607 -22.80 -16.11 19.39
CA LEU A 607 -23.46 -15.78 18.12
C LEU A 607 -22.63 -14.74 17.38
N LEU A 608 -22.18 -15.07 16.18
CA LEU A 608 -21.36 -14.18 15.36
C LEU A 608 -22.23 -13.08 14.72
N PRO A 609 -21.80 -11.80 14.75
CA PRO A 609 -22.49 -10.73 14.07
C PRO A 609 -22.27 -10.81 12.55
N VAL A 610 -23.16 -10.18 11.79
CA VAL A 610 -22.94 -9.87 10.36
C VAL A 610 -22.13 -8.57 10.29
N PRO A 611 -20.84 -8.62 9.91
CA PRO A 611 -19.99 -7.43 9.87
C PRO A 611 -20.35 -6.49 8.70
N PRO A 612 -20.03 -5.19 8.82
CA PRO A 612 -20.00 -4.29 7.68
C PRO A 612 -18.75 -4.50 6.81
N LEU A 613 -18.84 -4.19 5.51
CA LEU A 613 -17.72 -4.09 4.57
C LEU A 613 -17.80 -2.75 3.82
N PRO A 614 -16.84 -1.83 4.01
CA PRO A 614 -16.80 -0.55 3.31
C PRO A 614 -16.80 -0.69 1.79
N ALA A 615 -17.55 0.19 1.11
CA ALA A 615 -17.78 0.15 -0.34
C ALA A 615 -16.49 0.17 -1.19
N ASN A 616 -15.40 0.75 -0.66
CA ASN A 616 -14.09 0.86 -1.30
C ASN A 616 -13.13 -0.31 -0.99
N ARG A 617 -13.58 -1.38 -0.32
CA ARG A 617 -12.70 -2.49 0.13
C ARG A 617 -12.98 -3.81 -0.57
N SER A 618 -11.91 -4.60 -0.71
CA SER A 618 -11.97 -5.99 -1.17
C SER A 618 -12.19 -6.96 0.00
N ILE A 619 -12.61 -8.18 -0.30
CA ILE A 619 -12.59 -9.31 0.65
C ILE A 619 -11.18 -9.90 0.65
N GLU A 620 -10.61 -10.20 1.82
CA GLU A 620 -9.29 -10.81 1.95
C GLU A 620 -9.32 -12.12 2.74
N VAL A 621 -8.62 -13.14 2.26
CA VAL A 621 -8.50 -14.44 2.93
C VAL A 621 -7.04 -14.87 2.95
N GLN A 622 -6.52 -15.27 4.10
CA GLN A 622 -5.18 -15.87 4.22
C GLN A 622 -5.28 -17.34 4.60
N PHE A 623 -4.39 -18.15 4.05
CA PHE A 623 -4.37 -19.61 4.23
C PHE A 623 -3.12 -20.08 4.99
N SER A 624 -3.27 -21.17 5.73
CA SER A 624 -2.18 -21.77 6.50
C SER A 624 -1.14 -22.46 5.62
N ARG A 625 -1.54 -23.01 4.48
CA ARG A 625 -0.69 -23.74 3.52
C ARG A 625 -0.87 -23.21 2.10
N ASN A 626 0.03 -23.61 1.19
CA ASN A 626 -0.03 -23.22 -0.22
C ASN A 626 -1.31 -23.77 -0.87
N ILE A 627 -2.05 -22.90 -1.56
CA ILE A 627 -3.27 -23.26 -2.27
C ILE A 627 -2.97 -23.45 -3.75
N ASP A 628 -3.61 -24.44 -4.37
CA ASP A 628 -3.62 -24.62 -5.81
C ASP A 628 -4.51 -23.53 -6.45
N PRO A 629 -3.95 -22.56 -7.20
CA PRO A 629 -4.74 -21.49 -7.81
C PRO A 629 -5.78 -22.03 -8.80
N ASP A 630 -5.53 -23.17 -9.45
CA ASP A 630 -6.49 -23.78 -10.39
C ASP A 630 -7.75 -24.30 -9.70
N SER A 631 -7.71 -24.47 -8.37
CA SER A 631 -8.86 -24.87 -7.55
C SER A 631 -9.78 -23.69 -7.20
N MET A 632 -9.33 -22.44 -7.35
CA MET A 632 -10.10 -21.24 -7.03
C MET A 632 -10.82 -20.68 -8.26
N LYS A 633 -12.12 -20.92 -8.36
CA LYS A 633 -12.95 -20.50 -9.50
C LYS A 633 -14.14 -19.71 -9.02
N LEU A 634 -14.22 -18.46 -9.48
CA LEU A 634 -15.37 -17.61 -9.19
C LEU A 634 -16.64 -18.18 -9.85
N GLY A 635 -17.70 -18.28 -9.05
CA GLY A 635 -19.02 -18.67 -9.50
C GLY A 635 -19.65 -17.65 -10.44
N SER A 636 -20.22 -18.12 -11.55
CA SER A 636 -21.00 -17.29 -12.49
C SER A 636 -22.52 -17.41 -12.32
N ALA A 637 -22.97 -18.26 -11.38
CA ALA A 637 -24.36 -18.43 -11.00
C ALA A 637 -24.45 -18.83 -9.52
N CYS A 638 -25.58 -18.51 -8.87
CA CYS A 638 -25.83 -18.86 -7.48
C CYS A 638 -25.53 -20.34 -7.19
N GLY A 639 -24.75 -20.60 -6.15
CA GLY A 639 -24.42 -21.96 -5.72
C GLY A 639 -23.43 -22.73 -6.61
N GLN A 640 -22.78 -22.11 -7.59
CA GLN A 640 -21.75 -22.73 -8.43
C GLN A 640 -20.37 -22.12 -8.19
N GLY A 641 -19.30 -22.87 -8.41
CA GLY A 641 -17.92 -22.39 -8.24
C GLY A 641 -17.39 -22.59 -6.83
N SER A 642 -16.06 -22.68 -6.72
CA SER A 642 -15.37 -22.91 -5.45
C SER A 642 -15.20 -21.62 -4.64
N VAL A 643 -15.23 -20.47 -5.30
CA VAL A 643 -15.33 -19.14 -4.68
C VAL A 643 -16.62 -18.50 -5.18
N ARG A 644 -17.47 -18.03 -4.28
CA ARG A 644 -18.74 -17.37 -4.64
C ARG A 644 -18.87 -16.04 -3.93
N VAL A 645 -19.46 -15.06 -4.60
CA VAL A 645 -19.93 -13.80 -4.00
C VAL A 645 -21.36 -13.60 -4.45
N GLU A 646 -22.27 -13.44 -3.51
CA GLU A 646 -23.72 -13.49 -3.73
C GLU A 646 -24.39 -12.33 -3.01
N LYS A 647 -25.33 -11.65 -3.68
CA LYS A 647 -26.32 -10.79 -3.02
C LYS A 647 -27.41 -11.70 -2.47
N ILE A 648 -27.77 -11.55 -1.20
CA ILE A 648 -28.69 -12.47 -0.51
C ILE A 648 -29.84 -11.75 0.18
N ASP A 649 -30.95 -12.46 0.42
CA ASP A 649 -32.01 -11.97 1.31
C ASP A 649 -31.74 -12.36 2.78
N THR A 650 -32.58 -11.86 3.70
CA THR A 650 -32.48 -12.16 5.13
C THR A 650 -32.81 -13.62 5.48
N ALA A 651 -33.30 -14.41 4.52
CA ALA A 651 -33.49 -15.85 4.67
C ALA A 651 -32.29 -16.66 4.12
N GLY A 652 -31.24 -15.98 3.65
CA GLY A 652 -30.02 -16.60 3.12
C GLY A 652 -30.13 -17.10 1.68
N ASN A 653 -31.23 -16.79 0.98
CA ASN A 653 -31.39 -17.17 -0.41
C ASN A 653 -30.51 -16.26 -1.29
N CYS A 654 -29.79 -16.87 -2.23
CA CYS A 654 -29.08 -16.12 -3.27
C CYS A 654 -30.09 -15.44 -4.19
N LEU A 655 -29.98 -14.12 -4.30
CA LEU A 655 -30.77 -13.28 -5.19
C LEU A 655 -30.06 -13.07 -6.52
N ASP A 656 -28.75 -12.82 -6.47
CA ASP A 656 -27.88 -12.65 -7.64
C ASP A 656 -26.43 -12.95 -7.28
N VAL A 657 -25.61 -13.22 -8.29
CA VAL A 657 -24.15 -13.27 -8.14
C VAL A 657 -23.56 -11.88 -8.24
N VAL A 658 -22.47 -11.62 -7.52
CA VAL A 658 -21.72 -10.37 -7.61
C VAL A 658 -20.50 -10.62 -8.51
N PRO A 659 -20.40 -9.95 -9.68
CA PRO A 659 -19.18 -10.00 -10.48
C PRO A 659 -17.99 -9.46 -9.69
N ALA A 660 -16.86 -10.15 -9.78
CA ALA A 660 -15.65 -9.81 -9.06
C ALA A 660 -14.42 -10.32 -9.83
N HIS A 661 -13.26 -9.78 -9.49
CA HIS A 661 -11.95 -10.28 -9.92
C HIS A 661 -11.27 -11.00 -8.75
N LEU A 662 -10.56 -12.10 -9.04
CA LEU A 662 -9.80 -12.86 -8.05
C LEU A 662 -8.31 -12.60 -8.26
N THR A 663 -7.64 -12.04 -7.26
CA THR A 663 -6.17 -11.98 -7.22
C THR A 663 -5.69 -13.14 -6.36
N LEU A 664 -4.91 -14.04 -6.96
CA LEU A 664 -4.47 -15.30 -6.35
C LEU A 664 -2.98 -15.24 -6.03
N GLU A 665 -2.65 -15.25 -4.74
CA GLU A 665 -1.29 -15.46 -4.25
C GLU A 665 -1.18 -16.85 -3.59
N THR A 666 0.03 -17.37 -3.43
CA THR A 666 0.30 -18.73 -2.89
C THR A 666 -0.50 -19.06 -1.62
N ARG A 667 -0.68 -18.09 -0.70
CA ARG A 667 -1.44 -18.25 0.56
C ARG A 667 -2.38 -17.08 0.85
N LYS A 668 -2.77 -16.30 -0.16
CA LYS A 668 -3.71 -15.18 -0.03
C LYS A 668 -4.67 -15.15 -1.22
N LEU A 669 -5.93 -14.88 -0.95
CA LEU A 669 -6.96 -14.61 -1.95
C LEU A 669 -7.53 -13.22 -1.67
N THR A 670 -7.53 -12.36 -2.69
CA THR A 670 -8.25 -11.09 -2.68
C THR A 670 -9.41 -11.17 -3.67
N ILE A 671 -10.61 -10.78 -3.23
CA ILE A 671 -11.81 -10.72 -4.09
C ILE A 671 -12.22 -9.26 -4.20
N THR A 672 -11.97 -8.68 -5.37
CA THR A 672 -12.28 -7.28 -5.67
C THR A 672 -13.61 -7.20 -6.41
N PRO A 673 -14.63 -6.52 -5.88
CA PRO A 673 -15.93 -6.45 -6.53
C PRO A 673 -15.86 -5.59 -7.80
N GLN A 674 -16.71 -5.89 -8.77
CA GLN A 674 -16.82 -5.07 -9.98
C GLN A 674 -17.37 -3.67 -9.68
N GLN A 675 -18.32 -3.58 -8.75
CA GLN A 675 -19.00 -2.36 -8.33
C GLN A 675 -18.81 -2.17 -6.81
N PRO A 676 -18.81 -0.92 -6.32
CA PRO A 676 -18.80 -0.67 -4.88
C PRO A 676 -19.95 -1.41 -4.17
N TRP A 677 -19.72 -1.88 -2.94
CA TRP A 677 -20.75 -2.54 -2.15
C TRP A 677 -21.90 -1.56 -1.84
N GLU A 678 -23.15 -1.98 -2.08
CA GLU A 678 -24.31 -1.13 -1.81
C GLU A 678 -24.56 -1.01 -0.30
N ASP A 679 -24.63 0.22 0.22
CA ASP A 679 -24.89 0.49 1.63
C ASP A 679 -26.18 -0.21 2.14
N GLY A 680 -26.07 -0.91 3.26
CA GLY A 680 -27.14 -1.66 3.90
C GLY A 680 -27.59 -2.93 3.16
N THR A 681 -26.97 -3.26 2.02
CA THR A 681 -27.30 -4.48 1.27
C THR A 681 -26.59 -5.69 1.87
N LEU A 682 -27.31 -6.81 1.98
CA LEU A 682 -26.77 -8.06 2.50
C LEU A 682 -26.12 -8.89 1.38
N TYR A 683 -24.88 -9.26 1.62
CA TYR A 683 -24.05 -10.08 0.74
C TYR A 683 -23.53 -11.30 1.49
N ARG A 684 -23.01 -12.27 0.73
CA ARG A 684 -22.30 -13.43 1.26
C ARG A 684 -21.19 -13.84 0.32
N TYR A 685 -20.02 -14.13 0.87
CA TYR A 685 -18.99 -14.87 0.13
C TYR A 685 -18.87 -16.29 0.66
N VAL A 686 -18.55 -17.22 -0.23
CA VAL A 686 -18.45 -18.65 0.11
C VAL A 686 -17.14 -19.22 -0.40
N LEU A 687 -16.39 -19.82 0.53
CA LEU A 687 -15.21 -20.64 0.24
C LEU A 687 -15.65 -22.11 0.30
N ALA A 688 -15.62 -22.76 -0.86
CA ALA A 688 -16.14 -24.12 -0.98
C ALA A 688 -15.17 -25.15 -0.41
N SER A 689 -15.74 -26.10 0.31
CA SER A 689 -15.04 -27.19 0.97
C SER A 689 -15.80 -28.50 0.74
N HIS A 690 -15.24 -29.60 1.24
CA HIS A 690 -15.85 -30.92 1.17
C HIS A 690 -15.47 -31.76 2.39
N GLU A 691 -16.47 -32.43 2.98
CA GLU A 691 -16.36 -33.27 4.19
C GLU A 691 -15.76 -34.67 3.91
N ARG A 692 -14.83 -34.79 2.95
CA ARG A 692 -14.10 -36.03 2.65
C ARG A 692 -12.74 -35.71 2.03
N ALA A 693 -11.83 -36.67 2.14
CA ALA A 693 -10.55 -36.64 1.45
C ALA A 693 -10.66 -36.37 -0.07
N GLY A 694 -9.76 -35.50 -0.54
CA GLY A 694 -9.56 -35.16 -1.95
C GLY A 694 -10.42 -34.02 -2.50
N CYS A 695 -10.10 -33.62 -3.72
CA CYS A 695 -10.48 -32.33 -4.32
C CYS A 695 -11.40 -32.44 -5.55
N ALA A 696 -12.34 -33.40 -5.54
CA ALA A 696 -13.23 -33.56 -6.68
C ALA A 696 -14.35 -32.49 -6.67
N GLY A 697 -14.51 -31.77 -7.78
CA GLY A 697 -15.61 -30.80 -7.98
C GLY A 697 -15.20 -29.36 -7.67
N ASP A 698 -16.17 -28.55 -7.22
CA ASP A 698 -15.97 -27.14 -6.85
C ASP A 698 -15.46 -27.04 -5.41
N VAL A 699 -14.19 -27.40 -5.18
CA VAL A 699 -13.55 -27.42 -3.86
C VAL A 699 -12.23 -26.65 -3.92
N ILE A 700 -11.97 -25.79 -2.92
CA ILE A 700 -10.68 -25.11 -2.78
C ILE A 700 -9.67 -26.09 -2.18
N CYS A 701 -8.48 -26.16 -2.77
CA CYS A 701 -7.52 -27.22 -2.48
C CYS A 701 -6.08 -26.76 -2.34
N SER A 702 -5.34 -27.37 -1.41
CA SER A 702 -3.90 -27.19 -1.34
C SER A 702 -3.18 -27.77 -2.56
N GLN A 703 -1.92 -27.38 -2.75
CA GLN A 703 -1.01 -28.01 -3.72
C GLN A 703 -0.81 -29.52 -3.48
N ASP A 704 -1.08 -29.99 -2.26
CA ASP A 704 -1.05 -31.41 -1.88
C ASP A 704 -2.38 -32.15 -2.20
N ASN A 705 -3.31 -31.50 -2.92
CA ASN A 705 -4.64 -32.03 -3.25
C ASN A 705 -5.48 -32.37 -2.01
N MET A 706 -5.41 -31.52 -0.98
CA MET A 706 -6.23 -31.60 0.24
C MET A 706 -7.30 -30.50 0.25
N PRO A 707 -8.55 -30.82 0.63
CA PRO A 707 -9.63 -29.83 0.68
C PRO A 707 -9.41 -28.81 1.80
N LEU A 708 -9.91 -27.58 1.61
CA LEU A 708 -9.91 -26.55 2.65
C LEU A 708 -10.70 -26.99 3.89
N GLN A 709 -10.09 -26.99 5.07
CA GLN A 709 -10.79 -27.21 6.34
C GLN A 709 -11.46 -25.92 6.82
N THR A 710 -12.75 -26.01 7.18
CA THR A 710 -13.63 -24.89 7.52
C THR A 710 -14.38 -25.08 8.84
N ALA A 711 -14.36 -26.28 9.43
CA ALA A 711 -15.13 -26.68 10.60
C ALA A 711 -14.27 -27.51 11.56
N GLN A 712 -13.11 -26.98 11.96
CA GLN A 712 -12.17 -27.64 12.87
C GLN A 712 -12.79 -28.09 14.21
N LEU A 713 -13.86 -27.43 14.67
CA LEU A 713 -14.57 -27.79 15.90
C LEU A 713 -15.38 -29.09 15.80
N LEU A 714 -15.47 -29.71 14.62
CA LEU A 714 -16.03 -31.06 14.45
C LEU A 714 -15.06 -32.17 14.85
N GLY A 715 -13.77 -31.86 15.04
CA GLY A 715 -12.71 -32.86 15.20
C GLY A 715 -12.52 -33.73 13.95
N PRO A 716 -12.28 -33.13 12.78
CA PRO A 716 -12.18 -33.85 11.50
C PRO A 716 -10.88 -34.67 11.40
N ASP A 717 -10.89 -35.71 10.57
CA ASP A 717 -9.67 -36.42 10.18
C ASP A 717 -8.73 -35.47 9.40
N ALA A 718 -7.42 -35.72 9.46
CA ALA A 718 -6.38 -34.80 8.95
C ALA A 718 -6.45 -34.50 7.44
N ASP A 719 -7.11 -35.35 6.64
CA ASP A 719 -7.29 -35.20 5.20
C ASP A 719 -8.72 -34.79 4.79
N GLU A 720 -9.62 -34.59 5.74
CA GLU A 720 -11.00 -34.16 5.49
C GLU A 720 -11.14 -32.64 5.65
N GLY A 721 -11.93 -32.03 4.75
CA GLY A 721 -12.33 -30.63 4.86
C GLY A 721 -13.55 -30.48 5.77
N GLY A 722 -14.45 -29.56 5.42
CA GLY A 722 -15.70 -29.32 6.13
C GLY A 722 -16.84 -28.89 5.21
N PRO A 723 -17.97 -28.44 5.78
CA PRO A 723 -19.00 -27.76 5.01
C PRO A 723 -18.48 -26.43 4.43
N ASN A 724 -19.16 -25.87 3.44
CA ASN A 724 -18.77 -24.58 2.87
C ASN A 724 -18.68 -23.48 3.94
N MET A 725 -17.58 -22.71 3.94
CA MET A 725 -17.47 -21.52 4.78
C MET A 725 -18.21 -20.38 4.10
N ALA A 726 -19.38 -20.03 4.62
CA ALA A 726 -20.29 -19.06 4.02
C ALA A 726 -20.45 -17.86 4.96
N ILE A 727 -19.82 -16.74 4.61
CA ILE A 727 -19.72 -15.56 5.48
C ILE A 727 -20.58 -14.44 4.91
N ALA A 728 -21.58 -14.04 5.70
CA ALA A 728 -22.48 -12.94 5.36
C ALA A 728 -21.89 -11.60 5.83
N PHE A 729 -22.12 -10.53 5.09
CA PHE A 729 -21.72 -9.18 5.46
C PHE A 729 -22.70 -8.17 4.88
N THR A 730 -22.69 -6.95 5.42
CA THR A 730 -23.47 -5.83 4.89
C THR A 730 -22.56 -4.81 4.21
N GLY A 731 -22.94 -4.33 3.03
CA GLY A 731 -22.26 -3.18 2.43
C GLY A 731 -22.38 -1.96 3.35
N ALA A 732 -21.30 -1.18 3.44
CA ALA A 732 -21.23 0.04 4.25
C ALA A 732 -20.61 1.18 3.42
N PRO A 733 -20.75 2.45 3.86
CA PRO A 733 -20.08 3.56 3.20
C PRO A 733 -18.55 3.36 3.12
N PRO A 734 -17.86 4.06 2.20
CA PRO A 734 -16.40 4.04 2.14
C PRO A 734 -15.77 4.37 3.50
N SER A 735 -14.63 3.75 3.78
CA SER A 735 -13.85 3.97 4.99
C SER A 735 -12.46 4.50 4.64
N ASP A 736 -11.95 5.41 5.47
CA ASP A 736 -10.59 5.95 5.43
C ASP A 736 -9.65 5.22 6.41
N ASN A 737 -10.13 4.22 7.15
CA ASN A 737 -9.27 3.41 8.00
C ASN A 737 -8.27 2.63 7.16
N VAL A 738 -7.08 2.38 7.71
CA VAL A 738 -6.06 1.58 7.02
C VAL A 738 -6.15 0.12 7.44
N LEU A 739 -6.43 -0.76 6.48
CA LEU A 739 -6.53 -2.20 6.72
C LEU A 739 -5.12 -2.82 6.80
N LEU A 740 -4.83 -3.49 7.91
CA LEU A 740 -3.54 -4.09 8.20
C LEU A 740 -3.70 -5.60 8.48
N PRO A 741 -3.49 -6.46 7.48
CA PRO A 741 -3.44 -7.90 7.66
C PRO A 741 -2.07 -8.33 8.22
N LEU A 742 -2.06 -8.98 9.37
CA LEU A 742 -0.83 -9.43 10.04
C LEU A 742 -0.77 -10.95 10.18
N ARG A 743 0.43 -11.47 9.97
CA ARG A 743 0.76 -12.90 10.03
C ARG A 743 1.43 -13.18 11.37
N ASN A 744 1.04 -14.27 12.02
CA ASN A 744 1.70 -14.72 13.23
C ASN A 744 3.06 -15.33 12.85
N LEU A 745 4.17 -14.58 12.92
CA LEU A 745 5.51 -15.03 12.49
C LEU A 745 6.59 -14.49 13.47
N PRO A 746 7.68 -15.25 13.73
CA PRO A 746 8.00 -16.57 13.20
C PRO A 746 7.17 -17.68 13.86
N LYS A 747 7.01 -18.81 13.19
CA LYS A 747 6.24 -19.96 13.69
C LYS A 747 7.15 -21.13 13.99
N SER A 748 6.82 -21.89 15.03
CA SER A 748 7.47 -23.18 15.26
C SER A 748 6.91 -24.26 14.33
N ASP A 749 5.58 -24.41 14.24
CA ASP A 749 4.92 -25.28 13.25
C ASP A 749 4.75 -24.49 11.93
N VAL A 750 5.78 -24.59 11.09
CA VAL A 750 5.94 -23.79 9.87
C VAL A 750 5.11 -24.35 8.71
N ASN A 751 4.89 -25.67 8.68
CA ASN A 751 4.07 -26.33 7.66
C ASN A 751 2.56 -26.36 8.01
N ALA A 752 2.21 -25.90 9.21
CA ALA A 752 0.85 -25.78 9.74
C ALA A 752 0.09 -27.11 9.74
N ASN A 753 0.73 -28.21 10.16
CA ASN A 753 0.11 -29.53 10.31
C ASN A 753 -0.33 -29.84 11.75
N PHE A 754 -0.12 -28.92 12.69
CA PHE A 754 -0.38 -29.02 14.13
C PHE A 754 0.50 -30.03 14.88
N GLU A 755 1.49 -30.60 14.23
CA GLU A 755 2.55 -31.36 14.86
C GLU A 755 3.84 -30.56 14.82
N LEU A 756 4.78 -30.91 15.70
CA LEU A 756 6.09 -30.28 15.68
C LEU A 756 7.14 -31.30 15.28
N GLU A 757 7.83 -31.05 14.17
CA GLU A 757 8.90 -31.92 13.71
C GLU A 757 10.19 -31.75 14.53
N ASP A 758 11.09 -32.74 14.45
CA ASP A 758 12.42 -32.65 15.08
C ASP A 758 13.31 -31.56 14.44
N THR A 759 12.98 -31.14 13.21
CA THR A 759 13.67 -30.07 12.48
C THR A 759 13.14 -28.67 12.83
N GLU A 760 11.96 -28.60 13.44
CA GLU A 760 11.32 -27.35 13.83
C GLU A 760 11.78 -26.87 15.21
N LEU A 761 11.66 -25.56 15.44
CA LEU A 761 12.20 -24.92 16.63
C LEU A 761 11.30 -25.13 17.85
N LYS A 762 11.83 -25.85 18.85
CA LYS A 762 11.25 -26.02 20.17
C LYS A 762 11.75 -24.98 21.16
N ALA A 763 11.06 -24.85 22.29
CA ALA A 763 11.54 -24.06 23.42
C ALA A 763 12.94 -24.51 23.86
N THR A 764 13.86 -23.56 23.84
CA THR A 764 15.26 -23.76 24.22
C THR A 764 15.55 -23.20 25.61
N GLU A 765 16.56 -23.77 26.25
CA GLU A 765 17.05 -23.30 27.54
C GLU A 765 17.90 -22.03 27.36
N GLU A 766 17.52 -20.93 28.01
CA GLU A 766 18.16 -19.63 27.83
C GLU A 766 18.56 -18.95 29.15
N PRO A 767 19.88 -18.71 29.39
CA PRO A 767 21.01 -19.24 28.61
C PRO A 767 21.15 -20.76 28.81
N PRO A 768 21.90 -21.46 27.94
CA PRO A 768 22.12 -22.90 28.08
C PRO A 768 22.69 -23.30 29.45
N GLY A 769 22.08 -24.30 30.10
CA GLY A 769 22.40 -24.78 31.44
C GLY A 769 21.76 -24.02 32.61
N SER A 770 20.86 -23.07 32.36
CA SER A 770 20.20 -22.23 33.40
C SER A 770 19.00 -22.88 34.08
N GLY A 771 18.37 -23.87 33.44
CA GLY A 771 17.07 -24.44 33.76
C GLY A 771 15.88 -23.57 33.34
N LEU A 772 16.13 -22.41 32.70
CA LEU A 772 15.09 -21.45 32.31
C LEU A 772 14.71 -21.63 30.84
N TYR A 773 13.41 -21.71 30.59
CA TYR A 773 12.83 -21.83 29.26
C TYR A 773 11.85 -20.66 29.09
N PRO A 774 12.27 -19.57 28.43
CA PRO A 774 11.38 -18.47 28.07
C PRO A 774 10.33 -18.96 27.07
N SER A 775 9.18 -18.31 27.03
CA SER A 775 8.13 -18.62 26.06
C SER A 775 8.61 -18.25 24.66
N PRO A 776 8.73 -19.22 23.74
CA PRO A 776 9.09 -18.93 22.35
C PRO A 776 8.09 -17.97 21.71
N THR A 777 8.49 -17.28 20.64
CA THR A 777 7.54 -16.49 19.86
C THR A 777 6.42 -17.38 19.34
N ASN A 778 5.20 -16.88 19.39
CA ASN A 778 4.00 -17.60 18.99
C ASN A 778 3.84 -18.93 19.73
N ALA A 779 3.92 -18.89 21.06
CA ALA A 779 3.71 -20.04 21.91
C ALA A 779 2.97 -19.67 23.21
N ALA A 780 2.34 -20.68 23.81
CA ALA A 780 1.71 -20.60 25.11
C ALA A 780 2.29 -21.66 26.05
N LYS A 781 2.78 -21.22 27.22
CA LYS A 781 3.29 -22.08 28.28
C LYS A 781 2.18 -22.56 29.18
N LEU A 782 2.06 -23.87 29.37
CA LEU A 782 1.09 -24.48 30.26
C LEU A 782 1.75 -25.01 31.53
N ALA A 783 1.14 -24.73 32.68
CA ALA A 783 1.57 -25.25 33.97
C ALA A 783 0.39 -25.93 34.71
N VAL A 784 0.64 -27.07 35.34
CA VAL A 784 -0.29 -27.67 36.30
C VAL A 784 -0.06 -26.99 37.65
N THR A 785 -1.08 -26.38 38.22
CA THR A 785 -1.02 -25.68 39.52
C THR A 785 -1.63 -26.49 40.65
N ASP A 786 -2.72 -27.23 40.38
CA ASP A 786 -3.35 -28.14 41.35
C ASP A 786 -4.10 -29.29 40.65
N VAL A 787 -4.48 -30.32 41.42
CA VAL A 787 -5.30 -31.44 40.96
C VAL A 787 -6.35 -31.79 42.03
N GLY A 788 -7.53 -32.23 41.58
CA GLY A 788 -8.66 -32.47 42.47
C GLY A 788 -9.43 -33.76 42.22
N GLY A 789 -10.09 -34.23 43.29
CA GLY A 789 -11.02 -35.36 43.24
C GLY A 789 -10.32 -36.70 42.96
N LEU A 790 -10.67 -37.33 41.85
CA LEU A 790 -10.11 -38.60 41.40
C LEU A 790 -8.76 -38.44 40.71
N VAL A 791 -8.38 -37.22 40.29
CA VAL A 791 -7.03 -36.92 39.80
C VAL A 791 -6.12 -36.72 41.01
N THR A 792 -5.07 -37.53 41.14
CA THR A 792 -4.12 -37.44 42.26
C THR A 792 -2.78 -36.84 41.88
N ALA A 793 -2.48 -36.74 40.58
CA ALA A 793 -1.30 -36.07 40.04
C ALA A 793 -1.50 -35.81 38.55
N ALA A 794 -0.91 -34.74 38.02
CA ALA A 794 -0.87 -34.43 36.60
C ALA A 794 0.44 -33.74 36.22
N ASN A 795 0.84 -33.85 34.95
CA ASN A 795 1.99 -33.17 34.36
C ASN A 795 1.74 -32.93 32.86
N ILE A 796 2.48 -31.99 32.28
CA ILE A 796 2.40 -31.63 30.85
C ILE A 796 3.73 -31.96 30.19
N GLY A 797 3.69 -32.47 28.96
CA GLY A 797 4.85 -32.78 28.12
C GLY A 797 5.50 -34.14 28.42
N CYS A 798 5.50 -34.57 29.68
CA CYS A 798 6.12 -35.82 30.11
C CYS A 798 5.39 -36.47 31.29
N ASN A 799 5.82 -37.69 31.65
CA ASN A 799 5.21 -38.43 32.76
C ASN A 799 5.26 -37.64 34.07
N ILE A 800 4.34 -38.00 34.98
CA ILE A 800 4.15 -37.34 36.28
C ILE A 800 5.41 -37.28 37.17
N ASN A 801 6.35 -38.21 36.99
CA ASN A 801 7.58 -38.28 37.79
C ASN A 801 8.81 -37.66 37.09
N ASP A 802 8.65 -37.18 35.86
CA ASP A 802 9.72 -36.62 35.04
C ASP A 802 9.64 -35.09 35.00
N THR A 803 10.76 -34.43 34.68
CA THR A 803 10.84 -32.96 34.54
C THR A 803 11.24 -32.62 33.10
N CYS A 804 10.33 -32.01 32.36
CA CYS A 804 10.46 -31.66 30.95
C CYS A 804 10.07 -30.19 30.70
N PRO A 805 10.86 -29.21 31.19
CA PRO A 805 10.50 -27.80 31.06
C PRO A 805 10.38 -27.34 29.59
N ALA A 806 11.09 -27.98 28.66
CA ALA A 806 11.02 -27.73 27.22
C ALA A 806 9.69 -28.17 26.57
N ASP A 807 9.01 -29.15 27.17
CA ASP A 807 7.81 -29.77 26.59
C ASP A 807 6.50 -29.22 27.20
N LYS A 808 6.59 -28.08 27.90
CA LYS A 808 5.45 -27.39 28.55
C LYS A 808 4.78 -26.34 27.67
N PHE A 809 5.08 -26.31 26.38
CA PHE A 809 4.62 -25.30 25.46
C PHE A 809 3.76 -25.92 24.37
N THR A 810 2.73 -25.18 23.98
CA THR A 810 2.01 -25.39 22.73
C THR A 810 2.29 -24.20 21.80
N TYR A 811 2.44 -24.45 20.50
CA TYR A 811 2.83 -23.42 19.54
C TYR A 811 1.62 -22.96 18.75
N LEU A 812 1.52 -21.64 18.56
CA LEU A 812 0.36 -20.94 18.06
C LEU A 812 0.51 -20.65 16.58
N ASN A 813 -0.60 -20.78 15.87
CA ASN A 813 -0.67 -20.67 14.43
C ASN A 813 -1.93 -19.89 14.03
N GLY A 814 -1.77 -18.74 13.38
CA GLY A 814 -2.91 -17.92 12.94
C GLY A 814 -2.49 -16.60 12.30
N GLY A 815 -3.32 -15.57 12.46
CA GLY A 815 -3.09 -14.19 12.05
C GLY A 815 -4.15 -13.27 12.65
N ILE A 816 -3.98 -11.96 12.46
CA ILE A 816 -4.97 -10.94 12.84
C ILE A 816 -5.20 -10.01 11.66
N ILE A 817 -6.41 -9.45 11.58
CA ILE A 817 -6.70 -8.34 10.68
C ILE A 817 -7.08 -7.17 11.56
N ALA A 818 -6.49 -6.01 11.29
CA ALA A 818 -6.73 -4.79 12.03
C ALA A 818 -7.08 -3.63 11.11
N ASP A 819 -7.84 -2.68 11.62
CA ASP A 819 -8.05 -1.36 11.03
C ASP A 819 -7.38 -0.33 11.93
N ILE A 820 -6.49 0.48 11.36
CA ILE A 820 -5.96 1.67 12.01
C ILE A 820 -7.01 2.78 11.85
N ALA A 821 -7.71 3.09 12.94
CA ALA A 821 -8.86 4.01 12.92
C ALA A 821 -8.46 5.48 13.08
N GLY A 822 -7.29 5.73 13.67
CA GLY A 822 -6.74 7.06 13.91
C GLY A 822 -6.62 7.41 15.40
N TRP A 823 -6.21 8.65 15.66
CA TRP A 823 -5.98 9.16 17.00
C TRP A 823 -7.27 9.29 17.82
N ASP A 824 -7.25 8.82 19.06
CA ASP A 824 -8.32 9.02 20.03
C ASP A 824 -7.85 10.01 21.13
N GLU A 825 -8.46 11.18 21.14
CA GLU A 825 -8.12 12.25 22.09
C GLU A 825 -8.45 11.92 23.55
N ALA A 826 -9.46 11.08 23.81
CA ALA A 826 -9.83 10.74 25.18
C ALA A 826 -8.81 9.75 25.77
N GLU A 827 -8.36 8.81 24.96
CA GLU A 827 -7.36 7.82 25.35
C GLU A 827 -5.93 8.34 25.21
N GLN A 828 -5.67 9.38 24.41
CA GLN A 828 -4.31 9.81 24.04
C GLN A 828 -3.51 8.65 23.44
N ALA A 829 -4.13 7.96 22.48
CA ALA A 829 -3.59 6.77 21.85
C ALA A 829 -4.14 6.58 20.44
N LEU A 830 -3.40 5.83 19.63
CA LEU A 830 -3.87 5.37 18.34
C LEU A 830 -4.83 4.19 18.52
N LYS A 831 -6.05 4.32 18.01
CA LYS A 831 -7.08 3.28 18.05
C LYS A 831 -6.87 2.24 16.95
N VAL A 832 -6.80 0.98 17.37
CA VAL A 832 -6.73 -0.18 16.48
C VAL A 832 -7.98 -1.02 16.65
N ILE A 833 -8.73 -1.24 15.57
CA ILE A 833 -9.92 -2.11 15.57
C ILE A 833 -9.49 -3.48 15.05
N LEU A 834 -9.66 -4.55 15.83
CA LEU A 834 -9.26 -5.89 15.45
C LEU A 834 -10.47 -6.76 15.14
N TYR A 835 -10.39 -7.50 14.03
CA TYR A 835 -11.34 -8.55 13.72
C TYR A 835 -10.97 -9.81 14.51
N PRO A 836 -11.92 -10.45 15.22
CA PRO A 836 -11.59 -11.52 16.15
C PRO A 836 -10.77 -12.67 15.53
N PRO A 837 -9.59 -12.98 16.09
CA PRO A 837 -8.72 -14.00 15.52
C PRO A 837 -9.17 -15.41 15.85
N VAL A 838 -8.69 -16.38 15.07
CA VAL A 838 -8.66 -17.80 15.45
C VAL A 838 -7.22 -18.26 15.43
N LEU A 839 -6.74 -18.76 16.56
CA LEU A 839 -5.41 -19.34 16.71
C LEU A 839 -5.56 -20.85 16.90
N MET A 840 -4.85 -21.61 16.07
CA MET A 840 -4.71 -23.05 16.20
C MET A 840 -3.43 -23.36 16.96
N THR A 841 -3.42 -24.44 17.73
CA THR A 841 -2.22 -24.86 18.45
C THR A 841 -1.64 -26.16 17.91
N THR A 842 -0.37 -26.42 18.17
CA THR A 842 0.20 -27.76 18.03
C THR A 842 -0.32 -28.70 19.13
N ASN A 843 -0.26 -30.00 18.88
CA ASN A 843 -0.54 -31.02 19.88
C ASN A 843 0.41 -30.88 21.09
N THR A 844 -0.10 -31.16 22.29
CA THR A 844 0.66 -31.27 23.53
C THR A 844 0.17 -32.48 24.33
N SER A 845 1.03 -33.09 25.14
CA SER A 845 0.64 -34.28 25.92
C SER A 845 0.35 -33.92 27.39
N VAL A 846 -0.80 -34.36 27.90
CA VAL A 846 -1.17 -34.26 29.32
C VAL A 846 -1.15 -35.65 29.95
N TYR A 847 -0.41 -35.79 31.06
CA TYR A 847 -0.29 -37.03 31.81
C TYR A 847 -0.99 -36.89 33.14
N ALA A 848 -2.00 -37.72 33.43
CA ALA A 848 -2.79 -37.60 34.66
C ALA A 848 -3.04 -38.96 35.35
N GLN A 849 -2.90 -39.03 36.67
CA GLN A 849 -3.22 -40.22 37.45
C GLN A 849 -4.66 -40.15 37.97
N ILE A 850 -5.54 -40.99 37.42
CA ILE A 850 -6.98 -40.97 37.75
C ILE A 850 -7.36 -42.26 38.48
N ALA A 851 -7.98 -42.13 39.67
CA ALA A 851 -8.49 -43.25 40.48
C ALA A 851 -7.47 -44.38 40.75
N GLY A 852 -6.18 -44.02 40.85
CA GLY A 852 -5.08 -44.97 41.08
C GLY A 852 -4.68 -45.82 39.87
N LEU A 853 -5.28 -45.60 38.69
CA LEU A 853 -4.86 -46.18 37.42
C LEU A 853 -3.57 -45.50 36.93
N VAL A 854 -2.72 -46.25 36.23
CA VAL A 854 -1.43 -45.76 35.70
C VAL A 854 -1.68 -44.60 34.73
N SER A 855 -0.87 -43.53 34.86
CA SER A 855 -0.87 -42.30 34.06
C SER A 855 -0.96 -42.57 32.54
N PRO A 856 -2.15 -42.51 31.91
CA PRO A 856 -2.22 -42.53 30.46
C PRO A 856 -1.71 -41.19 29.91
N ASN A 857 -1.04 -41.25 28.75
CA ASN A 857 -0.83 -40.05 27.95
C ASN A 857 -2.18 -39.66 27.33
N VAL A 858 -2.55 -38.38 27.44
CA VAL A 858 -3.71 -37.78 26.80
C VAL A 858 -3.18 -36.67 25.89
N PRO A 859 -3.01 -36.93 24.59
CA PRO A 859 -2.77 -35.88 23.61
C PRO A 859 -3.92 -34.87 23.66
N THR A 860 -3.60 -33.58 23.69
CA THR A 860 -4.60 -32.51 23.57
C THR A 860 -5.12 -32.38 22.15
N GLU A 861 -4.35 -32.90 21.17
CA GLU A 861 -4.56 -32.64 19.75
C GLU A 861 -4.52 -31.10 19.49
N PRO A 862 -4.77 -30.55 18.28
CA PRO A 862 -4.82 -29.10 18.12
C PRO A 862 -5.93 -28.48 18.95
N LEU A 863 -5.58 -27.52 19.79
CA LEU A 863 -6.55 -26.65 20.44
C LEU A 863 -6.94 -25.51 19.50
N VAL A 864 -8.18 -25.06 19.59
CA VAL A 864 -8.68 -23.90 18.85
C VAL A 864 -8.97 -22.80 19.86
N MET A 865 -8.26 -21.68 19.75
CA MET A 865 -8.51 -20.47 20.52
C MET A 865 -9.24 -19.45 19.64
N ARG A 866 -10.45 -19.08 20.03
CA ARG A 866 -11.33 -18.19 19.27
C ARG A 866 -11.47 -16.87 19.99
N GLY A 867 -10.95 -15.79 19.40
CA GLY A 867 -11.21 -14.44 19.85
C GLY A 867 -12.72 -14.15 19.82
N ARG A 868 -13.21 -13.47 20.85
CA ARG A 868 -14.61 -13.12 20.99
C ARG A 868 -14.82 -11.67 20.56
N TYR A 869 -15.99 -11.37 20.02
CA TYR A 869 -16.40 -9.98 19.84
C TYR A 869 -16.61 -9.32 21.21
N GLU A 870 -16.43 -8.01 21.27
CA GLU A 870 -16.74 -7.17 22.42
C GLU A 870 -18.25 -7.03 22.61
N GLU A 871 -18.65 -6.85 23.86
CA GLU A 871 -20.04 -6.64 24.24
C GLU A 871 -20.54 -5.23 23.85
N ASP A 872 -21.73 -5.16 23.25
CA ASP A 872 -22.47 -3.92 23.06
C ASP A 872 -23.08 -3.41 24.38
N GLU A 873 -23.76 -2.26 24.36
CA GLU A 873 -24.43 -1.70 25.55
C GLU A 873 -25.49 -2.63 26.17
N SER A 874 -25.94 -3.65 25.43
CA SER A 874 -26.92 -4.65 25.86
C SER A 874 -26.28 -5.96 26.33
N GLY A 875 -24.94 -6.07 26.30
CA GLY A 875 -24.21 -7.29 26.66
C GLY A 875 -24.12 -8.33 25.53
N ASN A 876 -24.46 -7.98 24.29
CA ASN A 876 -24.31 -8.89 23.15
C ASN A 876 -22.94 -8.71 22.49
N ARG A 877 -22.26 -9.81 22.18
CA ARG A 877 -20.93 -9.78 21.54
C ARG A 877 -21.01 -9.47 20.05
N THR A 878 -21.15 -8.19 19.71
CA THR A 878 -21.32 -7.71 18.33
C THR A 878 -20.30 -6.66 17.90
N GLN A 879 -19.49 -6.15 18.82
CA GLN A 879 -18.52 -5.08 18.55
C GLN A 879 -17.14 -5.68 18.25
N PRO A 880 -16.35 -5.12 17.31
CA PRO A 880 -14.99 -5.58 17.10
C PRO A 880 -14.13 -5.34 18.34
N LEU A 881 -13.01 -6.06 18.43
CA LEU A 881 -12.02 -5.87 19.50
C LEU A 881 -11.32 -4.53 19.32
N ILE A 882 -10.93 -3.89 20.43
CA ILE A 882 -10.19 -2.62 20.39
C ILE A 882 -8.84 -2.80 21.09
N GLY A 883 -7.78 -2.40 20.41
CA GLY A 883 -6.44 -2.25 20.98
C GLY A 883 -5.95 -0.80 20.84
N TRP A 884 -4.88 -0.48 21.57
CA TRP A 884 -4.35 0.87 21.67
C TRP A 884 -2.84 0.86 21.44
N ILE A 885 -2.35 1.71 20.54
CA ILE A 885 -0.91 1.96 20.39
C ILE A 885 -0.58 3.28 21.09
N ARG A 886 0.42 3.23 21.96
CA ARG A 886 0.91 4.37 22.77
C ARG A 886 2.42 4.52 22.60
N TYR A 887 2.93 5.72 22.79
CA TYR A 887 4.36 5.94 22.90
C TYR A 887 4.81 5.82 24.36
N ASP A 888 5.80 4.98 24.63
CA ASP A 888 6.49 4.92 25.92
C ASP A 888 7.73 5.81 25.88
N GLU A 889 7.67 6.96 26.56
CA GLU A 889 8.78 7.92 26.64
C GLU A 889 10.01 7.37 27.39
N GLU A 890 9.84 6.40 28.30
CA GLU A 890 10.96 5.84 29.07
C GLU A 890 11.79 4.86 28.23
N GLU A 891 11.11 4.07 27.39
CA GLU A 891 11.72 3.07 26.50
C GLU A 891 11.97 3.60 25.08
N ASP A 892 11.49 4.81 24.74
CA ASP A 892 11.60 5.45 23.42
C ASP A 892 10.97 4.60 22.29
N GLN A 893 9.84 3.96 22.61
CA GLN A 893 9.26 2.90 21.78
C GLN A 893 7.72 2.93 21.77
N LEU A 894 7.14 2.51 20.63
CA LEU A 894 5.71 2.30 20.50
C LEU A 894 5.29 0.98 21.16
N MET A 895 4.23 1.03 21.96
CA MET A 895 3.69 -0.11 22.70
C MET A 895 2.25 -0.36 22.29
N PHE A 896 1.92 -1.62 22.01
CA PHE A 896 0.57 -2.07 21.69
C PHE A 896 -0.07 -2.79 22.89
N GLU A 897 -1.22 -2.28 23.32
CA GLU A 897 -2.06 -2.79 24.39
C GLU A 897 -3.28 -3.49 23.80
N LEU A 898 -3.53 -4.73 24.21
CA LEU A 898 -4.67 -5.52 23.76
C LEU A 898 -5.22 -6.36 24.92
N THR A 899 -6.52 -6.35 25.11
CA THR A 899 -7.21 -7.30 26.00
C THR A 899 -8.08 -8.21 25.15
N LEU A 900 -8.00 -9.52 25.40
CA LEU A 900 -8.76 -10.52 24.65
C LEU A 900 -9.62 -11.36 25.57
N ASP A 901 -10.89 -11.49 25.20
CA ASP A 901 -11.72 -12.61 25.65
C ASP A 901 -11.66 -13.72 24.59
N LEU A 902 -11.42 -14.95 25.04
CA LEU A 902 -11.23 -16.12 24.18
C LEU A 902 -12.20 -17.25 24.54
N LEU A 903 -12.54 -18.08 23.56
CA LEU A 903 -13.08 -19.42 23.78
C LEU A 903 -11.99 -20.45 23.43
N LEU A 904 -11.78 -21.42 24.32
CA LEU A 904 -10.86 -22.53 24.15
C LEU A 904 -11.61 -23.82 23.86
N ASP A 905 -11.26 -24.47 22.75
CA ASP A 905 -11.83 -25.72 22.30
C ASP A 905 -10.72 -26.77 22.11
N ALA A 906 -10.96 -28.00 22.55
CA ALA A 906 -10.14 -29.18 22.30
C ALA A 906 -10.95 -30.23 21.52
N PRO A 907 -11.22 -30.00 20.23
CA PRO A 907 -12.22 -30.77 19.47
C PRO A 907 -11.80 -32.22 19.20
N GLU A 908 -10.51 -32.49 19.08
CA GLU A 908 -9.96 -33.82 18.77
C GLU A 908 -9.47 -34.55 20.04
N MET A 909 -9.49 -33.91 21.22
CA MET A 909 -9.00 -34.51 22.45
C MET A 909 -9.93 -35.62 22.95
N GLU A 910 -9.37 -36.81 23.21
CA GLU A 910 -10.08 -37.91 23.86
C GLU A 910 -9.67 -38.06 25.33
N ALA A 911 -10.58 -37.74 26.26
CA ALA A 911 -10.30 -37.93 27.67
C ALA A 911 -10.27 -39.43 28.07
N PRO A 912 -9.45 -39.81 29.08
CA PRO A 912 -9.33 -41.20 29.51
C PRO A 912 -10.68 -41.87 29.82
N LEU A 913 -10.82 -43.14 29.42
CA LEU A 913 -12.04 -43.93 29.58
C LEU A 913 -13.27 -43.38 28.83
N GLY A 914 -13.08 -42.44 27.89
CA GLY A 914 -14.16 -41.81 27.14
C GLY A 914 -15.07 -40.92 28.00
N LEU A 915 -14.52 -40.35 29.08
CA LEU A 915 -15.26 -39.45 29.96
C LEU A 915 -15.48 -38.09 29.30
N PRO A 916 -16.61 -37.40 29.54
CA PRO A 916 -16.79 -36.03 29.04
C PRO A 916 -15.83 -35.06 29.73
N PHE A 917 -15.45 -33.98 29.05
CA PHE A 917 -14.66 -32.88 29.61
C PHE A 917 -15.24 -31.51 29.19
N ASN A 918 -14.72 -30.42 29.75
CA ASN A 918 -15.30 -29.07 29.60
C ASN A 918 -14.50 -28.11 28.70
N LEU A 919 -13.60 -28.62 27.86
CA LEU A 919 -12.83 -27.80 26.91
C LEU A 919 -13.53 -27.77 25.54
N HIS A 920 -14.81 -27.39 25.56
CA HIS A 920 -15.64 -27.12 24.40
C HIS A 920 -16.28 -25.76 24.67
N GLY A 921 -15.82 -24.72 23.99
CA GLY A 921 -16.21 -23.33 24.26
C GLY A 921 -15.83 -22.85 25.66
N TYR A 922 -14.71 -23.29 26.23
CA TYR A 922 -14.28 -22.88 27.57
C TYR A 922 -13.89 -21.39 27.57
N PRO A 923 -14.54 -20.52 28.36
CA PRO A 923 -14.24 -19.09 28.35
C PRO A 923 -12.92 -18.79 29.07
N MET A 924 -12.07 -18.02 28.41
CA MET A 924 -10.85 -17.42 28.94
C MET A 924 -10.91 -15.92 28.72
N ASP A 925 -11.51 -15.22 29.67
CA ASP A 925 -11.72 -13.77 29.60
C ASP A 925 -10.54 -13.01 30.23
N ASP A 926 -10.37 -11.75 29.85
CA ASP A 926 -9.35 -10.80 30.37
C ASP A 926 -7.88 -11.21 30.14
N LEU A 927 -7.57 -11.79 28.98
CA LEU A 927 -6.17 -12.02 28.58
C LEU A 927 -5.52 -10.69 28.14
N GLN A 928 -4.81 -10.06 29.07
CA GLN A 928 -4.09 -8.80 28.84
C GLN A 928 -2.73 -9.06 28.18
N LEU A 929 -2.50 -8.39 27.05
CA LEU A 929 -1.32 -8.48 26.22
C LEU A 929 -0.70 -7.09 26.03
N LEU A 930 0.62 -7.01 26.18
CA LEU A 930 1.39 -5.79 25.98
C LEU A 930 2.74 -6.10 25.33
N GLY A 931 3.19 -5.21 24.45
CA GLY A 931 4.57 -5.19 24.01
C GLY A 931 4.80 -4.30 22.79
N PRO A 932 6.02 -4.31 22.23
CA PRO A 932 6.47 -3.28 21.30
C PRO A 932 5.92 -3.44 19.88
N VAL A 933 5.85 -2.30 19.18
CA VAL A 933 5.66 -2.17 17.73
C VAL A 933 6.97 -1.68 17.12
N ASP A 934 7.56 -2.50 16.25
CA ASP A 934 8.87 -2.28 15.63
C ASP A 934 8.80 -2.33 14.10
N PHE A 935 9.83 -1.79 13.44
CA PHE A 935 10.00 -1.85 11.98
C PHE A 935 11.32 -2.55 11.62
N LEU A 936 11.24 -3.57 10.77
CA LEU A 936 12.42 -4.25 10.22
C LEU A 936 13.16 -3.35 9.23
N ALA A 937 14.42 -3.65 8.94
CA ALA A 937 15.24 -2.91 7.98
C ALA A 937 14.69 -2.94 6.53
N ASP A 938 13.71 -3.80 6.23
CA ASP A 938 12.99 -3.84 4.96
C ASP A 938 11.62 -3.12 5.03
N GLY A 939 11.36 -2.38 6.11
CA GLY A 939 10.16 -1.59 6.36
C GLY A 939 9.00 -2.35 7.00
N ARG A 940 9.04 -3.70 7.06
CA ARG A 940 7.91 -4.48 7.59
C ARG A 940 7.66 -4.20 9.07
N LEU A 941 6.39 -4.06 9.43
CA LEU A 941 5.93 -3.84 10.81
C LEU A 941 5.90 -5.16 11.58
N VAL A 942 6.35 -5.13 12.83
CA VAL A 942 6.38 -6.26 13.77
C VAL A 942 5.74 -5.82 15.08
N ILE A 943 4.84 -6.64 15.62
CA ILE A 943 4.24 -6.44 16.94
C ILE A 943 4.58 -7.65 17.80
N SER A 944 5.18 -7.43 18.96
CA SER A 944 5.46 -8.50 19.93
C SER A 944 4.65 -8.27 21.20
N LEU A 945 3.94 -9.29 21.68
CA LEU A 945 2.99 -9.20 22.78
C LEU A 945 3.24 -10.31 23.80
N LEU A 946 3.29 -9.94 25.07
CA LEU A 946 3.39 -10.87 26.20
C LEU A 946 2.17 -10.77 27.10
N SER A 947 1.73 -11.90 27.65
CA SER A 947 0.67 -11.92 28.66
C SER A 947 1.12 -11.23 29.95
N MET A 948 0.31 -10.30 30.44
CA MET A 948 0.64 -9.45 31.60
C MET A 948 0.16 -10.02 32.94
N ALA A 949 -0.67 -11.05 32.91
CA ALA A 949 -1.20 -11.72 34.10
C ALA A 949 -1.32 -13.23 33.88
N ASP A 950 -1.50 -13.97 34.98
CA ASP A 950 -1.76 -15.39 34.95
C ASP A 950 -3.20 -15.68 34.49
N GLN A 951 -3.39 -16.59 33.54
CA GLN A 951 -4.70 -17.09 33.12
C GLN A 951 -4.93 -18.51 33.63
N ASN A 952 -5.98 -18.73 34.41
CA ASN A 952 -6.31 -20.05 34.96
C ASN A 952 -7.31 -20.81 34.07
N ILE A 953 -7.13 -22.13 33.95
CA ILE A 953 -7.97 -23.04 33.18
C ILE A 953 -8.34 -24.24 34.07
N ASP A 954 -9.60 -24.33 34.50
CA ASP A 954 -10.12 -25.44 35.32
C ASP A 954 -10.65 -26.55 34.39
N VAL A 955 -9.83 -27.60 34.20
CA VAL A 955 -10.18 -28.75 33.38
C VAL A 955 -10.90 -29.78 34.23
N ARG A 956 -12.12 -30.15 33.84
CA ARG A 956 -12.98 -31.11 34.53
C ARG A 956 -13.21 -32.34 33.67
N ILE A 957 -12.97 -33.54 34.22
CA ILE A 957 -13.10 -34.82 33.52
C ILE A 957 -14.15 -35.68 34.23
N GLY A 958 -15.20 -36.08 33.51
CA GLY A 958 -16.32 -36.85 34.07
C GLY A 958 -17.18 -36.05 35.07
N GLY A 959 -17.16 -34.71 34.99
CA GLY A 959 -17.83 -33.78 35.91
C GLY A 959 -16.91 -33.27 37.03
N PRO A 960 -17.46 -32.77 38.17
CA PRO A 960 -16.66 -32.11 39.22
C PRO A 960 -15.84 -33.11 40.09
N VAL A 961 -15.83 -34.39 39.72
CA VAL A 961 -15.21 -35.46 40.51
C VAL A 961 -13.75 -35.70 40.15
N ALA A 962 -13.25 -35.16 39.04
CA ALA A 962 -11.85 -35.22 38.64
C ALA A 962 -11.47 -33.88 37.97
N THR A 963 -10.51 -33.15 38.54
CA THR A 963 -10.13 -31.82 38.06
C THR A 963 -8.61 -31.67 37.92
N ILE A 964 -8.18 -30.87 36.94
CA ILE A 964 -6.80 -30.45 36.74
C ILE A 964 -6.83 -28.93 36.58
N ASP A 965 -6.17 -28.22 37.48
CA ASP A 965 -6.03 -26.78 37.39
C ASP A 965 -4.77 -26.48 36.57
N LEU A 966 -4.99 -25.93 35.38
CA LEU A 966 -3.94 -25.45 34.49
C LEU A 966 -3.82 -23.94 34.59
N GLN A 967 -2.64 -23.42 34.24
CA GLN A 967 -2.37 -22.00 34.22
C GLN A 967 -1.46 -21.64 33.04
N LEU A 968 -1.79 -20.57 32.33
CA LEU A 968 -0.86 -19.80 31.52
C LEU A 968 -0.25 -18.74 32.43
N PRO A 969 1.02 -18.86 32.83
CA PRO A 969 1.64 -17.89 33.73
C PRO A 969 1.83 -16.54 33.03
N THR A 970 2.07 -15.49 33.80
CA THR A 970 2.55 -14.19 33.30
C THR A 970 3.80 -14.38 32.43
N GLY A 971 3.85 -13.71 31.28
CA GLY A 971 4.83 -13.94 30.21
C GLY A 971 4.76 -15.31 29.53
N GLY A 972 3.74 -16.11 29.83
CA GLY A 972 3.53 -17.46 29.33
C GLY A 972 2.94 -17.50 27.93
N VAL A 973 2.16 -16.50 27.53
CA VAL A 973 1.72 -16.30 26.15
C VAL A 973 2.66 -15.28 25.50
N ASN A 974 3.25 -15.66 24.38
CA ASN A 974 4.11 -14.80 23.58
C ASN A 974 3.60 -14.84 22.14
N LEU A 975 3.08 -13.71 21.64
CA LEU A 975 2.55 -13.55 20.30
C LEU A 975 3.40 -12.55 19.53
N THR A 976 3.75 -12.89 18.30
CA THR A 976 4.44 -12.02 17.37
C THR A 976 3.68 -11.98 16.06
N PHE A 977 3.29 -10.78 15.65
CA PHE A 977 2.61 -10.50 14.40
C PHE A 977 3.51 -9.66 13.50
N GLN A 978 3.47 -9.93 12.19
CA GLN A 978 4.25 -9.19 11.21
C GLN A 978 3.41 -8.89 9.98
N SER A 979 3.59 -7.71 9.38
CA SER A 979 3.03 -7.40 8.07
C SER A 979 3.56 -8.32 6.97
N GLY A 980 2.84 -8.37 5.86
CA GLY A 980 3.33 -9.00 4.63
C GLY A 980 4.56 -8.27 4.06
N SER A 981 5.10 -8.77 2.94
CA SER A 981 6.06 -7.98 2.18
C SER A 981 5.39 -6.68 1.72
N ILE A 982 6.07 -5.55 1.91
CA ILE A 982 5.58 -4.24 1.47
C ILE A 982 5.48 -4.20 -0.05
N LYS A 983 6.48 -4.80 -0.73
CA LYS A 983 6.49 -4.92 -2.18
C LYS A 983 5.70 -6.14 -2.61
N LYS A 984 4.56 -5.88 -3.26
CA LYS A 984 3.72 -6.93 -3.85
C LYS A 984 4.50 -7.74 -4.91
N PRO A 985 4.25 -9.05 -5.01
CA PRO A 985 4.68 -9.86 -6.16
C PRO A 985 4.28 -9.25 -7.50
N GLN A 986 4.93 -9.69 -8.59
CA GLN A 986 4.64 -9.17 -9.92
C GLN A 986 3.22 -9.45 -10.39
#